data_AF-A0A6P8RE54-F1
#
_entry.id   AF-A0A6P8RE54-F1
#
_cell.length_a   1.000
_cell.length_b   1.000
_cell.length_c   1.000
_cell.angle_alpha   90.00
_cell.angle_beta   90.00
_cell.angle_gamma   90.00
#
_symmetry.space_group_name_H-M   'P 1'
#
loop_
_entity.id
_entity.type
_entity.pdbx_description
1 polymer ?
#
loop_
_entity_poly.entity_id
_entity_poly.type
_entity_poly.pdbx_seq_one_letter_code
_entity_poly.pdbx_strand_id
1 'polypeptide(L)'
;METLESELTCPICLELFEDPLLLPCAHSLCFNCAHRILVSSCTSSESIEPITAFQCPTCRYVISLNHRGLEGLKRNVTLQNIIDRFQKASLSGPNSPSESRRERTYRNSPAMTSERIACQFCEQDPPRDAVKTCITCEVSYCDRCLRATHPNKKPFTSHRLVEPVPDTHLRGLTCLEHENEKVNMYCIPDDQLICALCKLVGRHRDHQVASLSDRFEKLKLLKSRHHKVTGCPRTQGPWWYITLQDNIQRRIHLTPAAGERQASPSRYSSWQDPSNASSWGTISQPQSVFLPGSNQTLEMNLSNLVKRNSELETQMSKLIQICQQVEVNTAMHEAKLLEECDELVEIIRQRKQVIAVKIKETKVMKLRKLAQQIANCRQCLERSTVLINQADHILKESDHARFLQNAKNVAERVAMATASSQVLIPDINLNDAFENFALDFSREKKLLEGLDYLTAPNPPSLREELCTASHDTITVHWISEDEFSVGSYELQYTIFTGQANFISLYNSMDSWMIVPNIKQNHYTVHGLQSGTRYIFLVKAINQAGSRSSEPARLKTNSQPFKLDPKMAHKKLKISNDGMQMEKEESSLKKSHTPERFSGTGCYGAAANIFMDSGCHYWEVVLGNSSWYAIGIAYKSAPKNEWIGKNSSSWVFSRCNNNFVVRHNNKEMLVDAQLQLKRLGVLLDYDNNTLSFYDPANSLHLHTFDISFVLPVCPTFTIWNKSVTILSGLPAPDFIEFSEQQECICRPQQESPYVSGLKACH
;
A
#
# COMPACT_ATOMS: atom_id res chain seq x y z
N MET A 1 5.21 -28.75 -40.93
CA MET A 1 5.72 -27.47 -41.48
C MET A 1 4.57 -26.69 -42.12
N GLU A 2 3.65 -27.36 -42.82
CA GLU A 2 2.46 -26.75 -43.47
C GLU A 2 1.49 -26.00 -42.52
N THR A 3 1.42 -26.31 -41.22
CA THR A 3 0.45 -25.70 -40.29
C THR A 3 0.84 -24.33 -39.76
N LEU A 4 2.14 -23.99 -39.74
CA LEU A 4 2.61 -22.69 -39.21
C LEU A 4 2.75 -21.65 -40.31
N GLU A 5 3.11 -22.08 -41.53
CA GLU A 5 3.18 -21.21 -42.71
C GLU A 5 1.79 -20.68 -43.08
N SER A 6 0.73 -21.49 -42.94
CA SER A 6 -0.65 -21.06 -43.13
C SER A 6 -1.15 -20.02 -42.10
N GLU A 7 -0.52 -19.94 -40.92
CA GLU A 7 -0.86 -18.93 -39.91
C GLU A 7 -0.14 -17.58 -40.13
N LEU A 8 0.92 -17.59 -40.94
CA LEU A 8 1.74 -16.43 -41.29
C LEU A 8 1.45 -15.90 -42.70
N THR A 9 0.47 -16.47 -43.40
CA THR A 9 0.05 -16.03 -44.73
C THR A 9 -1.15 -15.11 -44.67
N CYS A 10 -1.12 -14.11 -45.55
CA CYS A 10 -2.22 -13.17 -45.71
C CYS A 10 -3.40 -13.87 -46.41
N PRO A 11 -4.64 -13.75 -45.89
CA PRO A 11 -5.79 -14.43 -46.47
C PRO A 11 -6.22 -13.90 -47.86
N ILE A 12 -5.55 -12.85 -48.36
CA ILE A 12 -5.87 -12.21 -49.65
C ILE A 12 -4.83 -12.53 -50.72
N CYS A 13 -3.54 -12.36 -50.43
CA CYS A 13 -2.48 -12.71 -51.39
C CYS A 13 -1.98 -14.15 -51.24
N LEU A 14 -2.33 -14.84 -50.16
CA LEU A 14 -1.90 -16.20 -49.80
C LEU A 14 -0.38 -16.38 -49.62
N GLU A 15 0.37 -15.28 -49.70
CA GLU A 15 1.79 -15.18 -49.38
C GLU A 15 2.00 -14.76 -47.92
N LEU A 16 3.23 -14.91 -47.41
CA LEU A 16 3.62 -14.37 -46.10
C LEU A 16 3.27 -12.88 -46.00
N PHE A 17 2.83 -12.41 -44.83
CA PHE A 17 2.44 -11.00 -44.70
C PHE A 17 3.60 -10.04 -45.02
N GLU A 18 3.30 -9.04 -45.86
CA GLU A 18 4.18 -7.95 -46.24
C GLU A 18 3.54 -6.63 -45.80
N ASP A 19 4.20 -5.90 -44.88
CA ASP A 19 3.67 -4.73 -44.15
C ASP A 19 2.26 -5.00 -43.55
N PRO A 20 2.13 -5.93 -42.58
CA PRO A 20 0.83 -6.30 -42.02
C PRO A 20 0.21 -5.14 -41.25
N LEU A 21 -1.01 -4.75 -41.61
CA LEU A 21 -1.85 -3.82 -40.86
C LEU A 21 -2.74 -4.58 -39.87
N LEU A 22 -2.82 -4.08 -38.63
CA LEU A 22 -3.73 -4.56 -37.61
C LEU A 22 -5.07 -3.83 -37.71
N LEU A 23 -6.12 -4.59 -38.03
CA LEU A 23 -7.48 -4.07 -38.11
C LEU A 23 -8.13 -3.95 -36.72
N PRO A 24 -9.11 -3.04 -36.51
CA PRO A 24 -9.91 -2.96 -35.28
C PRO A 24 -10.55 -4.27 -34.81
N CYS A 25 -10.83 -5.20 -35.72
CA CYS A 25 -11.33 -6.54 -35.41
C CYS A 25 -10.23 -7.56 -35.05
N ALA A 26 -9.01 -7.09 -34.78
CA ALA A 26 -7.81 -7.85 -34.43
C ALA A 26 -7.26 -8.81 -35.50
N HIS A 27 -7.80 -8.80 -36.72
CA HIS A 27 -7.23 -9.51 -37.87
C HIS A 27 -6.15 -8.68 -38.57
N SER A 28 -5.24 -9.35 -39.30
CA SER A 28 -4.18 -8.68 -40.07
C SER A 28 -4.35 -8.86 -41.57
N LEU A 29 -3.95 -7.84 -42.35
CA LEU A 29 -3.87 -7.86 -43.82
C LEU A 29 -2.60 -7.15 -44.27
N CYS A 30 -1.97 -7.56 -45.36
CA CYS A 30 -0.91 -6.75 -45.98
C CYS A 30 -1.45 -5.36 -46.36
N PHE A 31 -0.64 -4.32 -46.21
CA PHE A 31 -1.00 -2.95 -46.58
C PHE A 31 -1.57 -2.88 -48.01
N ASN A 32 -0.88 -3.51 -48.97
CA ASN A 32 -1.30 -3.57 -50.37
C ASN A 32 -2.61 -4.36 -50.59
N CYS A 33 -2.87 -5.38 -49.76
CA CYS A 33 -4.10 -6.15 -49.83
C CYS A 33 -5.30 -5.34 -49.30
N ALA A 34 -5.13 -4.62 -48.20
CA ALA A 34 -6.15 -3.71 -47.68
C ALA A 34 -6.43 -2.55 -48.67
N HIS A 35 -5.39 -2.02 -49.32
CA HIS A 35 -5.51 -1.00 -50.36
C HIS A 35 -6.32 -1.50 -51.56
N ARG A 36 -6.05 -2.72 -52.05
CA ARG A 36 -6.83 -3.30 -53.15
C ARG A 36 -8.31 -3.48 -52.81
N ILE A 37 -8.65 -3.92 -51.59
CA ILE A 37 -10.04 -4.07 -51.14
C ILE A 37 -10.75 -2.70 -51.11
N LEU A 38 -10.06 -1.67 -50.60
CA LEU A 38 -10.60 -0.32 -50.52
C LEU A 38 -10.90 0.26 -51.92
N VAL A 39 -9.99 0.04 -52.88
CA VAL A 39 -10.15 0.50 -54.28
C VAL A 39 -11.16 -0.33 -55.07
N SER A 40 -11.27 -1.65 -54.82
CA SER A 40 -12.23 -2.52 -55.52
C SER A 40 -13.68 -2.32 -55.10
N SER A 41 -13.94 -1.61 -54.00
CA SER A 41 -15.29 -1.27 -53.53
C SER A 41 -15.97 -0.17 -54.38
N CYS A 42 -15.27 0.39 -55.37
CA CYS A 42 -15.80 1.35 -56.34
C CYS A 42 -16.38 0.67 -57.60
N THR A 43 -17.65 0.27 -57.59
CA THR A 43 -18.39 0.01 -58.85
C THR A 43 -19.81 0.55 -58.79
N SER A 44 -19.97 1.87 -58.86
CA SER A 44 -21.08 2.50 -59.57
C SER A 44 -20.79 3.99 -59.72
N SER A 45 -21.03 4.49 -60.91
CA SER A 45 -20.85 5.87 -61.37
C SER A 45 -21.51 6.92 -60.47
N GLU A 46 -20.81 8.06 -60.34
CA GLU A 46 -21.25 9.42 -59.95
C GLU A 46 -20.72 9.97 -58.61
N SER A 47 -19.91 11.03 -58.74
CA SER A 47 -19.37 11.97 -57.73
C SER A 47 -18.38 11.45 -56.66
N ILE A 48 -17.25 12.15 -56.55
CA ILE A 48 -16.07 11.81 -55.74
C ILE A 48 -16.32 12.19 -54.27
N GLU A 49 -16.61 11.20 -53.42
CA GLU A 49 -16.36 11.27 -51.98
C GLU A 49 -15.33 10.21 -51.56
N PRO A 50 -14.41 10.50 -50.60
CA PRO A 50 -13.42 9.55 -50.16
C PRO A 50 -14.10 8.38 -49.41
N ILE A 51 -13.89 7.16 -49.89
CA ILE A 51 -14.45 5.95 -49.27
C ILE A 51 -13.88 5.81 -47.85
N THR A 52 -14.77 5.85 -46.86
CA THR A 52 -14.43 5.85 -45.44
C THR A 52 -14.58 4.48 -44.79
N ALA A 53 -14.86 3.38 -45.51
CA ALA A 53 -14.92 2.06 -44.91
C ALA A 53 -14.73 0.87 -45.87
N PHE A 54 -14.24 -0.26 -45.36
CA PHE A 54 -14.22 -1.56 -46.05
C PHE A 54 -14.52 -2.73 -45.09
N GLN A 55 -14.97 -3.88 -45.59
CA GLN A 55 -15.23 -5.06 -44.76
C GLN A 55 -13.99 -5.95 -44.64
N CYS A 56 -13.70 -6.41 -43.42
CA CYS A 56 -12.63 -7.39 -43.19
C CYS A 56 -12.97 -8.71 -43.91
N PRO A 57 -12.09 -9.26 -44.75
CA PRO A 57 -12.35 -10.50 -45.49
C PRO A 57 -12.42 -11.73 -44.57
N THR A 58 -11.80 -11.67 -43.39
CA THR A 58 -11.76 -12.78 -42.43
C THR A 58 -13.02 -12.89 -41.57
N CYS A 59 -13.53 -11.76 -41.07
CA CYS A 59 -14.66 -11.75 -40.12
C CYS A 59 -15.86 -10.88 -40.53
N ARG A 60 -15.79 -10.25 -41.72
CA ARG A 60 -16.81 -9.34 -42.29
C ARG A 60 -17.11 -8.08 -41.47
N TYR A 61 -16.36 -7.82 -40.39
CA TYR A 61 -16.47 -6.60 -39.61
C TYR A 61 -16.16 -5.36 -40.47
N VAL A 62 -16.97 -4.31 -40.35
CA VAL A 62 -16.83 -3.06 -41.11
C VAL A 62 -15.75 -2.18 -40.48
N ILE A 63 -14.69 -1.90 -41.23
CA ILE A 63 -13.55 -1.08 -40.84
C ILE A 63 -13.76 0.33 -41.35
N SER A 64 -14.11 1.26 -40.46
CA SER A 64 -14.20 2.69 -40.77
C SER A 64 -12.82 3.35 -40.71
N LEU A 65 -12.46 4.07 -41.77
CA LEU A 65 -11.23 4.83 -41.97
C LEU A 65 -11.48 6.33 -41.76
N ASN A 66 -10.50 7.01 -41.18
CA ASN A 66 -10.53 8.45 -40.99
C ASN A 66 -9.95 9.18 -42.21
N HIS A 67 -9.78 10.51 -42.13
CA HIS A 67 -9.19 11.34 -43.18
C HIS A 67 -7.77 10.92 -43.63
N ARG A 68 -7.07 10.05 -42.86
CA ARG A 68 -5.75 9.51 -43.21
C ARG A 68 -5.82 8.15 -43.92
N GLY A 69 -7.02 7.64 -44.21
CA GLY A 69 -7.20 6.36 -44.92
C GLY A 69 -6.52 5.20 -44.21
N LEU A 70 -5.91 4.29 -44.99
CA LEU A 70 -5.21 3.11 -44.47
C LEU A 70 -3.95 3.45 -43.67
N GLU A 71 -3.34 4.62 -43.88
CA GLU A 71 -2.18 5.07 -43.09
C GLU A 71 -2.56 5.37 -41.63
N GLY A 72 -3.86 5.54 -41.34
CA GLY A 72 -4.38 5.68 -39.98
C GLY A 72 -4.44 4.36 -39.20
N LEU A 73 -4.28 3.20 -39.86
CA LEU A 73 -4.28 1.89 -39.21
C LEU A 73 -2.89 1.54 -38.66
N LYS A 74 -2.86 0.87 -37.50
CA LYS A 74 -1.60 0.47 -36.86
C LYS A 74 -0.95 -0.68 -37.62
N ARG A 75 0.36 -0.60 -37.86
CA ARG A 75 1.16 -1.73 -38.36
C ARG A 75 1.35 -2.79 -37.26
N ASN A 76 1.21 -4.06 -37.63
CA ASN A 76 1.44 -5.21 -36.76
C ASN A 76 2.93 -5.61 -36.77
N VAL A 77 3.74 -4.78 -36.11
CA VAL A 77 5.21 -4.95 -36.04
C VAL A 77 5.60 -6.31 -35.44
N THR A 78 4.80 -6.85 -34.51
CA THR A 78 5.03 -8.17 -33.92
C THR A 78 4.94 -9.28 -34.96
N LEU A 79 3.92 -9.25 -35.83
CA LEU A 79 3.77 -10.22 -36.92
C LEU A 79 4.90 -10.09 -37.94
N GLN A 80 5.30 -8.86 -38.29
CA GLN A 80 6.45 -8.62 -39.18
C GLN A 80 7.75 -9.20 -38.59
N ASN A 81 8.01 -9.00 -37.30
CA ASN A 81 9.19 -9.56 -36.62
C ASN A 81 9.21 -11.10 -36.59
N ILE A 82 8.04 -11.74 -36.52
CA ILE A 82 7.92 -13.21 -36.57
C ILE A 82 8.25 -13.71 -37.98
N ILE A 83 7.75 -13.04 -39.01
CA ILE A 83 8.01 -13.36 -40.42
C ILE A 83 9.49 -13.18 -40.75
N ASP A 84 10.12 -12.09 -40.29
CA ASP A 84 11.55 -11.84 -40.50
C ASP A 84 12.43 -12.93 -39.85
N ARG A 85 12.04 -13.42 -38.66
CA ARG A 85 12.75 -14.52 -37.98
C ARG A 85 12.54 -15.85 -38.71
N PHE A 86 11.32 -16.11 -39.19
CA PHE A 86 10.99 -17.30 -39.98
C PHE A 86 11.80 -17.33 -41.29
N GLN A 87 11.86 -16.22 -42.03
CA GLN A 87 12.64 -16.10 -43.26
C GLN A 87 14.15 -16.27 -43.01
N LYS A 88 14.69 -15.67 -41.95
CA LYS A 88 16.12 -15.81 -41.58
C LYS A 88 16.49 -17.24 -41.19
N ALA A 89 15.61 -17.95 -40.49
CA ALA A 89 15.82 -19.35 -40.12
C ALA A 89 15.73 -20.30 -41.31
N SER A 90 14.88 -19.99 -42.31
CA SER A 90 14.74 -20.77 -43.55
C SER A 90 15.94 -20.60 -44.50
N LEU A 91 16.70 -19.51 -44.39
CA LEU A 91 17.90 -19.23 -45.21
C LEU A 91 19.19 -19.83 -44.63
N SER A 92 19.18 -20.34 -43.40
CA SER A 92 20.33 -21.00 -42.74
C SER A 92 20.27 -22.53 -42.85
N GLY A 93 20.02 -23.06 -44.05
CA GLY A 93 20.14 -24.49 -44.36
C GLY A 93 21.56 -24.89 -44.84
N PRO A 94 21.97 -26.16 -44.78
CA PRO A 94 23.39 -26.58 -44.90
C PRO A 94 24.03 -26.56 -46.31
N ASN A 95 23.43 -25.96 -47.34
CA ASN A 95 24.02 -25.94 -48.69
C ASN A 95 24.22 -24.50 -49.22
N SER A 96 25.47 -24.04 -49.12
CA SER A 96 26.10 -22.78 -49.61
C SER A 96 25.85 -22.45 -51.11
N PRO A 97 25.97 -21.18 -51.59
CA PRO A 97 27.26 -20.45 -51.68
C PRO A 97 27.26 -18.95 -51.33
N SER A 98 28.48 -18.50 -51.04
CA SER A 98 28.97 -17.13 -50.83
C SER A 98 28.79 -16.19 -52.02
N GLU A 99 28.56 -14.91 -51.72
CA GLU A 99 28.80 -13.65 -52.49
C GLU A 99 27.57 -12.73 -52.38
N SER A 100 27.64 -11.40 -52.32
CA SER A 100 28.72 -10.43 -52.41
C SER A 100 28.26 -9.10 -51.78
N ARG A 101 29.24 -8.38 -51.25
CA ARG A 101 29.21 -7.05 -50.62
C ARG A 101 28.74 -5.95 -51.58
N ARG A 102 27.83 -5.06 -51.13
CA ARG A 102 27.79 -3.61 -51.45
C ARG A 102 27.26 -2.85 -50.22
N GLU A 103 28.11 -2.30 -49.34
CA GLU A 103 28.80 -0.98 -49.43
C GLU A 103 27.84 0.18 -49.02
N ARG A 104 27.97 0.89 -47.89
CA ARG A 104 28.96 1.89 -47.37
C ARG A 104 28.46 2.27 -45.95
N THR A 105 29.18 2.78 -44.97
CA THR A 105 30.48 3.46 -44.84
C THR A 105 30.84 3.45 -43.34
N TYR A 106 32.09 3.11 -43.02
CA TYR A 106 32.67 3.35 -41.69
C TYR A 106 32.99 4.84 -41.51
N ARG A 107 32.83 5.36 -40.29
CA ARG A 107 33.70 6.42 -39.76
C ARG A 107 33.96 6.22 -38.26
N ASN A 108 35.17 5.72 -37.99
CA ASN A 108 36.07 5.86 -36.83
C ASN A 108 35.54 6.13 -35.40
N SER A 109 35.90 5.20 -34.50
CA SER A 109 36.17 5.28 -33.04
C SER A 109 37.06 6.49 -32.64
N PRO A 110 37.23 6.91 -31.34
CA PRO A 110 37.34 6.04 -30.14
C PRO A 110 36.91 6.61 -28.75
N ALA A 111 37.05 5.72 -27.74
CA ALA A 111 37.33 5.97 -26.32
C ALA A 111 36.17 6.26 -25.33
N MET A 112 35.95 5.27 -24.46
CA MET A 112 35.69 5.34 -23.01
C MET A 112 35.19 6.69 -22.48
N THR A 113 33.87 6.87 -22.51
CA THR A 113 33.14 7.81 -21.66
C THR A 113 31.90 7.09 -21.14
N SER A 114 31.59 7.29 -19.84
CA SER A 114 30.42 6.78 -19.11
C SER A 114 29.24 6.42 -20.01
N GLU A 115 28.90 5.13 -20.15
CA GLU A 115 27.80 4.66 -21.00
C GLU A 115 26.48 5.27 -20.54
N ARG A 116 26.05 6.35 -21.21
CA ARG A 116 24.72 6.91 -21.05
C ARG A 116 23.76 6.05 -21.83
N ILE A 117 22.86 5.35 -21.13
CA ILE A 117 21.89 4.43 -21.72
C ILE A 117 20.74 5.26 -22.28
N ALA A 118 20.46 5.15 -23.57
CA ALA A 118 19.43 5.95 -24.24
C ALA A 118 18.02 5.38 -24.07
N CYS A 119 17.02 6.27 -24.06
CA CYS A 119 15.61 5.89 -24.03
C CYS A 119 15.15 5.32 -25.38
N GLN A 120 14.59 4.11 -25.35
CA GLN A 120 14.16 3.38 -26.56
C GLN A 120 12.81 3.84 -27.14
N PHE A 121 12.12 4.77 -26.46
CA PHE A 121 10.79 5.30 -26.87
C PHE A 121 10.79 6.80 -27.19
N CYS A 122 11.96 7.43 -27.33
CA CYS A 122 12.03 8.85 -27.71
C CYS A 122 12.05 8.99 -29.24
N GLU A 123 11.15 9.80 -29.78
CA GLU A 123 11.11 10.15 -31.22
C GLU A 123 12.05 11.32 -31.60
N GLN A 124 12.88 11.81 -30.65
CA GLN A 124 13.84 12.91 -30.86
C GLN A 124 15.23 12.33 -31.17
N ASP A 125 15.97 12.95 -32.10
CA ASP A 125 17.35 12.59 -32.45
C ASP A 125 18.33 13.72 -32.02
N PRO A 126 19.27 13.48 -31.09
CA PRO A 126 19.50 12.22 -30.38
C PRO A 126 18.48 11.94 -29.26
N PRO A 127 18.18 10.65 -28.99
CA PRO A 127 17.25 10.26 -27.93
C PRO A 127 17.76 10.66 -26.54
N ARG A 128 16.83 10.99 -25.65
CA ARG A 128 17.16 11.37 -24.26
C ARG A 128 17.72 10.21 -23.46
N ASP A 129 18.56 10.53 -22.48
CA ASP A 129 19.09 9.56 -21.51
C ASP A 129 17.96 8.87 -20.73
N ALA A 130 18.07 7.56 -20.57
CA ALA A 130 17.18 6.74 -19.78
C ALA A 130 17.45 6.96 -18.29
N VAL A 131 16.38 7.02 -17.50
CA VAL A 131 16.42 7.18 -16.04
C VAL A 131 16.05 5.90 -15.31
N LYS A 132 15.34 4.97 -15.97
CA LYS A 132 14.94 3.67 -15.42
C LYS A 132 14.88 2.60 -16.51
N THR A 133 15.23 1.37 -16.16
CA THR A 133 15.01 0.16 -16.98
C THR A 133 13.98 -0.72 -16.30
N CYS A 134 12.94 -1.13 -17.03
CA CYS A 134 11.98 -2.11 -16.56
C CYS A 134 12.51 -3.51 -16.87
N ILE A 135 12.92 -4.29 -15.87
CA ILE A 135 13.44 -5.64 -16.12
C ILE A 135 12.37 -6.63 -16.59
N THR A 136 11.09 -6.31 -16.34
CA THR A 136 9.95 -7.13 -16.79
C THR A 136 9.60 -6.84 -18.25
N CYS A 137 9.83 -5.61 -18.72
CA CYS A 137 9.63 -5.23 -20.13
C CYS A 137 10.92 -5.32 -20.95
N GLU A 138 12.08 -5.43 -20.30
CA GLU A 138 13.41 -5.35 -20.91
C GLU A 138 13.63 -4.03 -21.69
N VAL A 139 13.09 -2.89 -21.20
CA VAL A 139 13.19 -1.58 -21.86
C VAL A 139 13.67 -0.48 -20.93
N SER A 140 14.55 0.38 -21.45
CA SER A 140 15.06 1.60 -20.81
C SER A 140 14.29 2.86 -21.25
N TYR A 141 13.80 3.64 -20.28
CA TYR A 141 12.93 4.80 -20.49
C TYR A 141 13.56 6.09 -19.93
N CYS A 142 13.42 7.21 -20.65
CA CYS A 142 13.57 8.53 -20.05
C CYS A 142 12.34 8.87 -19.21
N ASP A 143 12.47 9.85 -18.32
CA ASP A 143 11.42 10.23 -17.37
C ASP A 143 10.07 10.58 -18.05
N ARG A 144 10.12 11.18 -19.25
CA ARG A 144 8.91 11.50 -20.04
C ARG A 144 8.24 10.26 -20.62
N CYS A 145 9.03 9.38 -21.26
CA CYS A 145 8.49 8.19 -21.89
C CYS A 145 8.04 7.16 -20.84
N LEU A 146 8.73 7.07 -19.70
CA LEU A 146 8.32 6.21 -18.58
C LEU A 146 6.91 6.57 -18.12
N ARG A 147 6.61 7.85 -17.85
CA ARG A 147 5.26 8.26 -17.45
C ARG A 147 4.20 8.06 -18.52
N ALA A 148 4.57 8.18 -19.79
CA ALA A 148 3.64 8.08 -20.92
C ALA A 148 3.32 6.63 -21.31
N THR A 149 4.29 5.72 -21.21
CA THR A 149 4.17 4.34 -21.72
C THR A 149 4.24 3.27 -20.62
N HIS A 150 4.69 3.64 -19.42
CA HIS A 150 4.72 2.80 -18.21
C HIS A 150 4.18 3.58 -17.00
N PRO A 151 2.89 3.99 -17.02
CA PRO A 151 2.28 4.71 -15.91
C PRO A 151 2.16 3.79 -14.68
N ASN A 152 2.34 4.35 -13.48
CA ASN A 152 2.21 3.62 -12.20
C ASN A 152 0.74 3.30 -11.87
N LYS A 153 0.08 2.56 -12.76
CA LYS A 153 -1.31 2.07 -12.69
C LYS A 153 -1.36 0.67 -13.30
N LYS A 154 -2.36 -0.13 -12.91
CA LYS A 154 -2.54 -1.48 -13.47
C LYS A 154 -2.62 -1.41 -15.00
N PRO A 155 -1.96 -2.31 -15.76
CA PRO A 155 -1.39 -3.59 -15.32
C PRO A 155 0.08 -3.54 -14.87
N PHE A 156 0.76 -2.39 -14.93
CA PHE A 156 2.22 -2.31 -14.80
C PHE A 156 2.74 -2.20 -13.36
N THR A 157 1.86 -2.23 -12.36
CA THR A 157 2.21 -2.13 -10.93
C THR A 157 3.07 -3.28 -10.42
N SER A 158 3.11 -4.43 -11.12
CA SER A 158 3.93 -5.59 -10.79
C SER A 158 5.28 -5.61 -11.52
N HIS A 159 5.57 -4.64 -12.40
CA HIS A 159 6.80 -4.59 -13.18
C HIS A 159 7.90 -3.91 -12.38
N ARG A 160 9.10 -4.53 -12.33
CA ARG A 160 10.22 -4.01 -11.53
C ARG A 160 11.08 -3.04 -12.34
N LEU A 161 11.17 -1.79 -11.89
CA LEU A 161 12.03 -0.75 -12.46
C LEU A 161 13.34 -0.65 -11.66
N VAL A 162 14.47 -0.66 -12.35
CA VAL A 162 15.82 -0.53 -11.77
C VAL A 162 16.55 0.65 -12.40
N GLU A 163 17.74 1.00 -11.88
CA GLU A 163 18.62 1.97 -12.53
C GLU A 163 18.97 1.53 -13.96
N PRO A 164 19.24 2.47 -14.89
CA PRO A 164 19.53 2.14 -16.27
C PRO A 164 20.63 1.08 -16.37
N VAL A 165 20.30 -0.10 -16.90
CA VAL A 165 21.27 -1.20 -17.10
C VAL A 165 21.55 -1.35 -18.61
N PRO A 166 22.82 -1.50 -19.05
CA PRO A 166 23.13 -1.76 -20.45
C PRO A 166 22.52 -3.10 -20.90
N ASP A 167 22.09 -3.18 -22.17
CA ASP A 167 21.45 -4.36 -22.78
C ASP A 167 22.27 -5.66 -22.67
N THR A 168 23.57 -5.56 -22.35
CA THR A 168 24.49 -6.69 -22.16
C THR A 168 24.23 -7.47 -20.86
N HIS A 169 23.69 -6.86 -19.82
CA HIS A 169 23.47 -7.51 -18.51
C HIS A 169 22.06 -8.08 -18.29
N LEU A 170 21.16 -7.96 -19.28
CA LEU A 170 19.82 -8.58 -19.26
C LEU A 170 19.72 -9.87 -20.09
N ARG A 171 20.79 -10.26 -20.82
CA ARG A 171 20.82 -11.52 -21.57
C ARG A 171 21.10 -12.70 -20.63
N GLY A 172 20.05 -13.46 -20.32
CA GLY A 172 20.19 -14.82 -19.80
C GLY A 172 21.04 -15.71 -20.72
N LEU A 173 21.44 -16.89 -20.22
CA LEU A 173 22.29 -17.87 -20.91
C LEU A 173 21.92 -18.00 -22.41
N THR A 174 22.89 -17.77 -23.30
CA THR A 174 22.74 -17.91 -24.75
C THR A 174 23.30 -19.25 -25.24
N CYS A 175 22.79 -19.71 -26.38
CA CYS A 175 23.19 -20.99 -26.96
C CYS A 175 24.60 -20.92 -27.55
N LEU A 176 25.41 -21.94 -27.29
CA LEU A 176 26.81 -22.02 -27.74
C LEU A 176 26.97 -22.12 -29.27
N GLU A 177 25.95 -22.62 -29.98
CA GLU A 177 25.95 -22.72 -31.45
C GLU A 177 25.23 -21.55 -32.13
N HIS A 178 24.33 -20.88 -31.39
CA HIS A 178 23.50 -19.79 -31.91
C HIS A 178 23.60 -18.62 -30.93
N GLU A 179 24.63 -17.79 -31.11
CA GLU A 179 25.08 -16.77 -30.15
C GLU A 179 24.00 -15.73 -29.78
N ASN A 180 22.95 -15.58 -30.60
CA ASN A 180 21.83 -14.67 -30.38
C ASN A 180 20.55 -15.34 -29.85
N GLU A 181 20.54 -16.66 -29.66
CA GLU A 181 19.37 -17.40 -29.18
C GLU A 181 19.48 -17.73 -27.69
N LYS A 182 18.39 -17.47 -26.95
CA LYS A 182 18.29 -17.86 -25.54
C LYS A 182 18.17 -19.38 -25.44
N VAL A 183 18.92 -20.03 -24.54
CA VAL A 183 18.71 -21.46 -24.29
C VAL A 183 17.36 -21.66 -23.61
N ASN A 184 16.54 -22.55 -24.14
CA ASN A 184 15.18 -22.80 -23.65
C ASN A 184 14.81 -24.29 -23.61
N MET A 185 15.72 -25.18 -24.01
CA MET A 185 15.53 -26.63 -23.99
C MET A 185 16.79 -27.36 -23.54
N TYR A 186 16.61 -28.60 -23.10
CA TYR A 186 17.68 -29.50 -22.67
C TYR A 186 17.73 -30.73 -23.56
N CYS A 187 18.87 -30.99 -24.18
CA CYS A 187 19.08 -32.22 -24.95
C CYS A 187 19.44 -33.37 -24.00
N ILE A 188 18.64 -34.44 -23.99
CA ILE A 188 18.83 -35.58 -23.07
C ILE A 188 20.03 -36.45 -23.50
N PRO A 189 20.20 -36.80 -24.79
CA PRO A 189 21.34 -37.63 -25.23
C PRO A 189 22.69 -36.96 -25.05
N ASP A 190 22.78 -35.64 -25.28
CA ASP A 190 24.05 -34.89 -25.26
C ASP A 190 24.30 -34.18 -23.93
N ASP A 191 23.34 -34.23 -23.00
CA ASP A 191 23.37 -33.60 -21.67
C ASP A 191 23.70 -32.08 -21.69
N GLN A 192 23.12 -31.34 -22.64
CA GLN A 192 23.43 -29.93 -22.90
C GLN A 192 22.20 -29.02 -23.02
N LEU A 193 22.38 -27.75 -22.65
CA LEU A 193 21.40 -26.68 -22.84
C LEU A 193 21.43 -26.19 -24.29
N ILE A 194 20.29 -26.21 -24.97
CA ILE A 194 20.15 -25.85 -26.38
C ILE A 194 19.01 -24.84 -26.58
N CYS A 195 19.01 -24.14 -27.72
CA CYS A 195 17.90 -23.27 -28.12
C CYS A 195 16.92 -23.97 -29.08
N ALA A 196 15.82 -23.29 -29.41
CA ALA A 196 14.85 -23.73 -30.40
C ALA A 196 15.49 -24.07 -31.75
N LEU A 197 16.47 -23.28 -32.21
CA LEU A 197 17.12 -23.47 -33.50
C LEU A 197 17.95 -24.77 -33.55
N CYS A 198 18.62 -25.15 -32.46
CA CYS A 198 19.34 -26.43 -32.37
C CYS A 198 18.45 -27.66 -32.59
N LYS A 199 17.16 -27.58 -32.20
CA LYS A 199 16.17 -28.66 -32.39
C LYS A 199 15.42 -28.56 -33.72
N LEU A 200 15.18 -27.34 -34.22
CA LEU A 200 14.40 -27.11 -35.43
C LEU A 200 15.21 -27.35 -36.70
N VAL A 201 16.48 -26.93 -36.72
CA VAL A 201 17.32 -26.91 -37.92
C VAL A 201 18.77 -27.35 -37.66
N GLY A 202 19.21 -27.35 -36.40
CA GLY A 202 20.58 -27.68 -35.99
C GLY A 202 20.85 -29.17 -35.73
N ARG A 203 22.00 -29.45 -35.13
CA ARG A 203 22.55 -30.81 -34.94
C ARG A 203 21.75 -31.71 -33.99
N HIS A 204 20.78 -31.16 -33.26
CA HIS A 204 19.96 -31.87 -32.28
C HIS A 204 18.53 -32.16 -32.79
N ARG A 205 18.32 -32.08 -34.11
CA ARG A 205 17.02 -32.26 -34.77
C ARG A 205 16.32 -33.57 -34.39
N ASP A 206 17.07 -34.65 -34.30
CA ASP A 206 16.53 -35.99 -34.04
C ASP A 206 16.72 -36.45 -32.58
N HIS A 207 17.32 -35.60 -31.74
CA HIS A 207 17.59 -35.93 -30.34
C HIS A 207 16.38 -35.65 -29.45
N GLN A 208 16.22 -36.44 -28.39
CA GLN A 208 15.15 -36.22 -27.43
C GLN A 208 15.46 -35.00 -26.57
N VAL A 209 14.55 -34.02 -26.57
CA VAL A 209 14.69 -32.77 -25.83
C VAL A 209 13.61 -32.66 -24.76
N ALA A 210 13.96 -32.07 -23.61
CA ALA A 210 13.03 -31.72 -22.55
C ALA A 210 13.01 -30.20 -22.33
N SER A 211 11.92 -29.67 -21.80
CA SER A 211 11.91 -28.26 -21.38
C SER A 211 12.88 -28.05 -20.22
N LEU A 212 13.44 -26.85 -20.11
CA LEU A 212 14.33 -26.52 -18.99
C LEU A 212 13.61 -26.66 -17.65
N SER A 213 12.32 -26.30 -17.58
CA SER A 213 11.49 -26.46 -16.39
C SER A 213 11.30 -27.93 -16.02
N ASP A 214 10.99 -28.80 -16.98
CA ASP A 214 10.80 -30.24 -16.73
C ASP A 214 12.11 -30.93 -16.33
N ARG A 215 13.23 -30.57 -16.98
CA ARG A 215 14.55 -31.12 -16.63
C ARG A 215 15.05 -30.57 -15.30
N PHE A 216 14.84 -29.28 -15.03
CA PHE A 216 15.14 -28.65 -13.76
C PHE A 216 14.33 -29.30 -12.65
N GLU A 217 13.02 -29.50 -12.83
CA GLU A 217 12.20 -30.24 -11.87
C GLU A 217 12.66 -31.68 -11.72
N LYS A 218 12.98 -32.42 -12.78
CA LYS A 218 13.49 -33.80 -12.68
C LYS A 218 14.85 -33.89 -12.00
N LEU A 219 15.79 -32.99 -12.27
CA LEU A 219 17.12 -32.96 -11.63
C LEU A 219 17.05 -32.44 -10.18
N LYS A 220 16.16 -31.47 -9.92
CA LYS A 220 15.83 -31.02 -8.57
C LYS A 220 15.14 -32.15 -7.80
N LEU A 221 14.25 -32.92 -8.42
CA LEU A 221 13.63 -34.14 -7.86
C LEU A 221 14.63 -35.30 -7.70
N LEU A 222 15.66 -35.43 -8.53
CA LEU A 222 16.74 -36.42 -8.34
C LEU A 222 17.66 -36.04 -7.17
N LYS A 223 18.02 -34.75 -7.02
CA LYS A 223 18.76 -34.24 -5.85
C LYS A 223 17.89 -34.15 -4.59
N SER A 224 16.58 -33.95 -4.72
CA SER A 224 15.58 -33.98 -3.65
C SER A 224 15.00 -35.38 -3.39
N ARG A 225 15.32 -36.41 -4.19
CA ARG A 225 15.00 -37.81 -3.86
C ARG A 225 15.98 -38.42 -2.85
N HIS A 226 17.06 -37.72 -2.51
CA HIS A 226 17.80 -37.93 -1.25
C HIS A 226 17.31 -37.05 -0.10
N HIS A 227 16.35 -36.15 -0.33
CA HIS A 227 15.76 -35.27 0.70
C HIS A 227 14.29 -34.98 0.37
N LYS A 228 13.39 -35.89 0.81
CA LYS A 228 11.91 -35.82 0.81
C LYS A 228 11.20 -36.74 -0.18
N VAL A 229 10.89 -37.92 0.36
CA VAL A 229 9.70 -38.71 0.06
C VAL A 229 8.44 -37.87 0.35
N THR A 230 7.49 -37.86 -0.61
CA THR A 230 6.07 -37.39 -0.59
C THR A 230 5.83 -35.87 -0.48
N GLY A 231 4.96 -35.21 -1.26
CA GLY A 231 3.92 -35.63 -2.22
C GLY A 231 3.47 -34.49 -3.17
N CYS A 232 2.61 -34.85 -4.11
CA CYS A 232 2.21 -34.16 -5.36
C CYS A 232 0.99 -33.21 -5.21
N PRO A 233 0.75 -32.22 -6.10
CA PRO A 233 -0.52 -31.48 -6.19
C PRO A 233 -1.53 -32.09 -7.20
N ARG A 234 -2.81 -31.75 -6.95
CA ARG A 234 -4.09 -32.35 -7.39
C ARG A 234 -4.44 -32.22 -8.89
N THR A 235 -5.17 -33.20 -9.42
CA THR A 235 -6.52 -33.02 -10.04
C THR A 235 -7.29 -34.36 -10.09
N GLN A 236 -8.63 -34.26 -9.99
CA GLN A 236 -9.68 -35.31 -9.96
C GLN A 236 -10.13 -35.81 -8.57
N GLY A 237 -11.44 -36.04 -8.48
CA GLY A 237 -12.25 -36.28 -7.27
C GLY A 237 -11.88 -37.48 -6.40
N PRO A 238 -12.75 -37.85 -5.44
CA PRO A 238 -12.36 -38.12 -4.06
C PRO A 238 -11.75 -39.50 -3.87
N TRP A 239 -10.44 -39.62 -4.05
CA TRP A 239 -9.67 -40.77 -3.59
C TRP A 239 -8.87 -40.47 -2.32
N TRP A 240 -8.50 -39.20 -2.07
CA TRP A 240 -7.68 -38.81 -0.91
C TRP A 240 -8.47 -38.77 0.40
N TYR A 241 -9.77 -38.48 0.35
CA TYR A 241 -10.65 -38.48 1.53
C TYR A 241 -10.87 -39.92 2.04
N ILE A 242 -11.03 -40.88 1.12
CA ILE A 242 -11.15 -42.30 1.43
C ILE A 242 -9.83 -42.87 1.94
N THR A 243 -8.68 -42.51 1.37
CA THR A 243 -7.37 -43.04 1.82
C THR A 243 -6.86 -42.45 3.13
N LEU A 244 -7.26 -41.22 3.49
CA LEU A 244 -6.89 -40.63 4.79
C LEU A 244 -7.76 -41.22 5.92
N GLN A 245 -9.07 -41.37 5.70
CA GLN A 245 -9.93 -42.12 6.62
C GLN A 245 -9.54 -43.61 6.69
N ASP A 246 -9.27 -44.28 5.57
CA ASP A 246 -8.83 -45.70 5.58
C ASP A 246 -7.48 -45.88 6.29
N ASN A 247 -6.52 -44.95 6.16
CA ASN A 247 -5.24 -45.06 6.86
C ASN A 247 -5.34 -44.74 8.36
N ILE A 248 -6.29 -43.90 8.77
CA ILE A 248 -6.59 -43.62 10.17
C ILE A 248 -7.37 -44.79 10.78
N GLN A 249 -8.36 -45.36 10.08
CA GLN A 249 -9.12 -46.55 10.52
C GLN A 249 -8.24 -47.81 10.56
N ARG A 250 -7.35 -48.03 9.57
CA ARG A 250 -6.42 -49.19 9.53
C ARG A 250 -5.32 -49.12 10.58
N ARG A 251 -5.02 -47.94 11.14
CA ARG A 251 -4.10 -47.79 12.29
C ARG A 251 -4.76 -47.89 13.66
N ILE A 252 -6.10 -47.84 13.73
CA ILE A 252 -6.86 -47.95 14.99
C ILE A 252 -7.37 -49.39 15.22
N HIS A 253 -7.43 -50.26 14.19
CA HIS A 253 -7.84 -51.66 14.31
C HIS A 253 -6.73 -52.68 13.99
N LEU A 254 -5.58 -52.56 14.65
CA LEU A 254 -4.70 -53.72 14.88
C LEU A 254 -4.69 -54.01 16.38
N THR A 255 -5.80 -54.59 16.86
CA THR A 255 -5.86 -55.30 18.13
C THR A 255 -5.63 -56.81 17.92
N PRO A 256 -5.20 -57.53 18.97
CA PRO A 256 -4.35 -58.72 18.90
C PRO A 256 -5.13 -60.03 18.90
N ALA A 257 -4.60 -61.07 18.25
CA ALA A 257 -4.95 -62.48 18.45
C ALA A 257 -3.85 -63.31 17.76
N ALA A 258 -3.19 -64.32 18.32
CA ALA A 258 -3.36 -65.18 19.48
C ALA A 258 -1.92 -65.45 20.02
N GLY A 259 -1.62 -65.68 21.29
CA GLY A 259 -2.24 -66.54 22.29
C GLY A 259 -1.08 -67.30 22.96
N GLU A 260 -1.08 -67.38 24.30
CA GLU A 260 -0.17 -68.19 25.15
C GLU A 260 1.29 -67.69 25.29
N ARG A 261 1.91 -67.49 26.47
CA ARG A 261 1.68 -67.90 27.86
C ARG A 261 2.45 -66.97 28.83
N GLN A 262 1.81 -66.70 29.98
CA GLN A 262 2.35 -66.55 31.34
C GLN A 262 3.80 -66.04 31.55
N ALA A 263 3.94 -64.89 32.21
CA ALA A 263 4.43 -64.77 33.60
C ALA A 263 4.71 -63.30 33.98
N SER A 264 4.19 -62.87 35.12
CA SER A 264 4.64 -61.72 35.90
C SER A 264 5.77 -62.16 36.88
N PRO A 265 6.31 -61.29 37.75
CA PRO A 265 7.25 -60.20 37.47
C PRO A 265 8.52 -60.29 38.35
N SER A 266 9.73 -59.96 37.86
CA SER A 266 10.83 -59.60 38.78
C SER A 266 12.05 -58.97 38.10
N ARG A 267 12.56 -57.88 38.71
CA ARG A 267 13.90 -57.26 38.59
C ARG A 267 14.12 -56.49 37.29
N TYR A 268 14.46 -55.20 37.31
CA TYR A 268 15.63 -54.68 37.99
C TYR A 268 15.41 -53.22 38.39
N SER A 269 15.42 -52.96 39.70
CA SER A 269 15.98 -51.73 40.24
C SER A 269 17.35 -52.07 40.80
N SER A 270 18.31 -51.19 40.53
CA SER A 270 19.43 -50.82 41.40
C SER A 270 20.86 -51.25 41.01
N TRP A 271 21.76 -50.29 41.32
CA TRP A 271 23.22 -50.34 41.48
C TRP A 271 24.03 -50.14 40.18
N GLN A 272 24.66 -48.98 39.88
CA GLN A 272 25.61 -48.16 40.67
C GLN A 272 26.68 -49.02 41.38
N ASP A 273 27.85 -49.22 40.75
CA ASP A 273 29.16 -48.71 41.23
C ASP A 273 30.34 -49.04 40.28
N PRO A 274 31.41 -48.22 40.23
CA PRO A 274 32.52 -48.33 39.28
C PRO A 274 33.82 -48.85 39.94
N SER A 275 34.09 -50.15 39.86
CA SER A 275 35.40 -50.71 40.26
C SER A 275 35.53 -52.20 39.91
N ASN A 276 35.97 -52.54 38.70
CA ASN A 276 36.75 -53.75 38.41
C ASN A 276 37.03 -53.86 36.91
N ALA A 277 38.22 -53.45 36.48
CA ALA A 277 38.82 -53.93 35.23
C ALA A 277 40.34 -53.83 35.30
N SER A 278 40.93 -54.52 36.28
CA SER A 278 42.34 -54.93 36.19
C SER A 278 42.40 -56.36 35.68
N SER A 279 43.25 -56.60 34.67
CA SER A 279 43.79 -57.88 34.23
C SER A 279 43.07 -58.62 33.08
N TRP A 280 43.34 -58.19 31.84
CA TRP A 280 43.91 -59.00 30.75
C TRP A 280 44.78 -58.02 29.94
N GLY A 281 46.09 -58.18 29.75
CA GLY A 281 46.74 -59.35 29.17
C GLY A 281 47.20 -58.97 27.77
N THR A 282 48.47 -58.57 27.67
CA THR A 282 49.25 -58.07 26.53
C THR A 282 48.87 -58.61 25.15
N ILE A 283 48.43 -57.72 24.24
CA ILE A 283 48.60 -57.89 22.79
C ILE A 283 49.25 -56.61 22.26
N SER A 284 50.43 -56.79 21.70
CA SER A 284 51.29 -55.75 21.14
C SER A 284 50.57 -54.89 20.10
N GLN A 285 50.75 -53.57 20.23
CA GLN A 285 50.34 -52.56 19.26
C GLN A 285 50.76 -52.92 17.82
N PRO A 286 49.97 -52.46 16.85
CA PRO A 286 50.50 -51.47 15.93
C PRO A 286 49.86 -50.12 16.22
N GLN A 287 50.70 -49.09 16.25
CA GLN A 287 50.32 -47.70 16.43
C GLN A 287 49.28 -47.29 15.39
N SER A 288 48.02 -47.13 15.80
CA SER A 288 47.10 -46.22 15.14
C SER A 288 46.67 -45.16 16.16
N VAL A 289 47.04 -43.93 15.84
CA VAL A 289 46.75 -42.73 16.60
C VAL A 289 45.22 -42.54 16.64
N PHE A 290 44.56 -42.96 17.71
CA PHE A 290 43.19 -42.56 18.00
C PHE A 290 43.19 -41.13 18.53
N LEU A 291 42.67 -40.20 17.74
CA LEU A 291 42.41 -38.82 18.14
C LEU A 291 41.17 -38.81 19.09
N PRO A 292 41.30 -38.47 20.38
CA PRO A 292 40.18 -38.49 21.33
C PRO A 292 39.13 -37.40 21.08
N GLY A 293 39.41 -36.44 20.19
CA GLY A 293 38.49 -35.35 19.84
C GLY A 293 37.40 -35.73 18.83
N SER A 294 37.57 -36.78 18.02
CA SER A 294 36.61 -37.10 16.95
C SER A 294 35.32 -37.73 17.47
N ASN A 295 35.41 -38.58 18.52
CA ASN A 295 34.25 -39.27 19.08
C ASN A 295 33.36 -38.33 19.91
N GLN A 296 33.96 -37.44 20.71
CA GLN A 296 33.24 -36.40 21.47
C GLN A 296 32.55 -35.40 20.53
N THR A 297 33.18 -35.06 19.41
CA THR A 297 32.57 -34.19 18.38
C THR A 297 31.37 -34.87 17.72
N LEU A 298 31.44 -36.17 17.47
CA LEU A 298 30.35 -36.95 16.89
C LEU A 298 29.15 -37.04 17.85
N GLU A 299 29.40 -37.30 19.14
CA GLU A 299 28.36 -37.33 20.19
C GLU A 299 27.66 -35.97 20.35
N MET A 300 28.43 -34.87 20.36
CA MET A 300 27.87 -33.52 20.41
C MET A 300 27.01 -33.21 19.17
N ASN A 301 27.47 -33.60 17.98
CA ASN A 301 26.71 -33.43 16.74
C ASN A 301 25.42 -34.27 16.75
N LEU A 302 25.47 -35.50 17.27
CA LEU A 302 24.30 -36.37 17.38
C LEU A 302 23.27 -35.78 18.36
N SER A 303 23.70 -35.29 19.52
CA SER A 303 22.83 -34.61 20.49
C SER A 303 22.16 -33.36 19.88
N ASN A 304 22.92 -32.56 19.13
CA ASN A 304 22.38 -31.39 18.41
C ASN A 304 21.33 -31.79 17.36
N LEU A 305 21.53 -32.91 16.67
CA LEU A 305 20.58 -33.41 15.68
C LEU A 305 19.30 -33.94 16.33
N VAL A 306 19.40 -34.67 17.44
CA VAL A 306 18.24 -35.14 18.22
C VAL A 306 17.42 -33.95 18.71
N LYS A 307 18.09 -32.91 19.24
CA LYS A 307 17.42 -31.67 19.64
C LYS A 307 16.68 -31.00 18.48
N ARG A 308 17.35 -30.84 17.32
CA ARG A 308 16.70 -30.30 16.11
C ARG A 308 15.52 -31.13 15.64
N ASN A 309 15.59 -32.47 15.72
CA ASN A 309 14.46 -33.33 15.37
C ASN A 309 13.28 -33.12 16.32
N SER A 310 13.51 -33.02 17.64
CA SER A 310 12.44 -32.71 18.60
C SER A 310 11.80 -31.34 18.37
N GLU A 311 12.59 -30.34 17.97
CA GLU A 311 12.09 -29.02 17.57
C GLU A 311 11.23 -29.13 16.30
N LEU A 312 11.65 -29.91 15.30
CA LEU A 312 10.88 -30.15 14.08
C LEU A 312 9.57 -30.90 14.35
N GLU A 313 9.56 -31.90 15.23
CA GLU A 313 8.33 -32.60 15.64
C GLU A 313 7.34 -31.66 16.34
N THR A 314 7.86 -30.75 17.17
CA THR A 314 7.06 -29.70 17.82
C THR A 314 6.49 -28.73 16.79
N GLN A 315 7.29 -28.29 15.81
CA GLN A 315 6.81 -27.42 14.73
C GLN A 315 5.78 -28.13 13.85
N MET A 316 5.98 -29.41 13.56
CA MET A 316 5.03 -30.22 12.77
C MET A 316 3.69 -30.35 13.50
N SER A 317 3.71 -30.58 14.81
CA SER A 317 2.50 -30.63 15.64
C SER A 317 1.74 -29.30 15.62
N LYS A 318 2.44 -28.17 15.71
CA LYS A 318 1.84 -26.82 15.57
C LYS A 318 1.21 -26.61 14.20
N LEU A 319 1.89 -27.03 13.12
CA LEU A 319 1.36 -26.93 11.77
C LEU A 319 0.10 -27.78 11.58
N ILE A 320 0.05 -29.00 12.12
CA ILE A 320 -1.14 -29.85 12.09
C ILE A 320 -2.31 -29.19 12.82
N GLN A 321 -2.05 -28.60 14.00
CA GLN A 321 -3.07 -27.87 14.75
C GLN A 321 -3.59 -26.65 13.97
N ILE A 322 -2.71 -25.90 13.31
CA ILE A 322 -3.10 -24.77 12.45
C ILE A 322 -3.97 -25.27 11.29
N CYS A 323 -3.62 -26.38 10.64
CA CYS A 323 -4.42 -26.97 9.57
C CYS A 323 -5.83 -27.36 10.06
N GLN A 324 -5.93 -28.05 11.20
CA GLN A 324 -7.22 -28.42 11.79
C GLN A 324 -8.05 -27.19 12.15
N GLN A 325 -7.42 -26.14 12.70
CA GLN A 325 -8.11 -24.90 13.01
C GLN A 325 -8.62 -24.19 11.75
N VAL A 326 -7.85 -24.19 10.66
CA VAL A 326 -8.28 -23.63 9.38
C VAL A 326 -9.47 -24.40 8.81
N GLU A 327 -9.47 -25.74 8.90
CA GLU A 327 -10.61 -26.56 8.44
C GLU A 327 -11.89 -26.25 9.23
N VAL A 328 -11.81 -26.22 10.57
CA VAL A 328 -12.97 -25.92 11.44
C VAL A 328 -13.46 -24.48 11.20
N ASN A 329 -12.54 -23.51 11.11
CA ASN A 329 -12.91 -22.11 10.85
C ASN A 329 -13.57 -21.95 9.48
N THR A 330 -13.05 -22.61 8.44
CA THR A 330 -13.61 -22.55 7.09
C THR A 330 -15.02 -23.14 7.07
N ALA A 331 -15.21 -24.32 7.67
CA ALA A 331 -16.54 -24.94 7.76
C ALA A 331 -17.55 -24.07 8.54
N MET A 332 -17.10 -23.42 9.62
CA MET A 332 -17.94 -22.48 10.38
C MET A 332 -18.33 -21.25 9.55
N HIS A 333 -17.39 -20.68 8.77
CA HIS A 333 -17.68 -19.55 7.88
C HIS A 333 -18.57 -19.94 6.70
N GLU A 334 -18.41 -21.14 6.14
CA GLU A 334 -19.31 -21.68 5.11
C GLU A 334 -20.74 -21.83 5.66
N ALA A 335 -20.90 -22.38 6.87
CA ALA A 335 -22.21 -22.51 7.51
C ALA A 335 -22.86 -21.14 7.76
N LYS A 336 -22.09 -20.17 8.26
CA LYS A 336 -22.59 -18.80 8.48
C LYS A 336 -22.97 -18.09 7.19
N LEU A 337 -22.20 -18.27 6.11
CA LEU A 337 -22.53 -17.71 4.80
C LEU A 337 -23.88 -18.24 4.30
N LEU A 338 -24.12 -19.55 4.43
CA LEU A 338 -25.39 -20.16 4.05
C LEU A 338 -26.56 -19.59 4.86
N GLU A 339 -26.41 -19.44 6.17
CA GLU A 339 -27.42 -18.85 7.06
C GLU A 339 -27.78 -17.42 6.64
N GLU A 340 -26.79 -16.54 6.45
CA GLU A 340 -27.01 -15.14 6.05
C GLU A 340 -27.63 -15.03 4.63
N CYS A 341 -27.26 -15.92 3.71
CA CYS A 341 -27.87 -15.97 2.38
C CYS A 341 -29.33 -16.43 2.43
N ASP A 342 -29.64 -17.43 3.24
CA ASP A 342 -31.01 -17.92 3.43
C ASP A 342 -31.90 -16.83 4.05
N GLU A 343 -31.38 -16.05 5.00
CA GLU A 343 -32.08 -14.89 5.55
C GLU A 343 -32.40 -13.83 4.49
N LEU A 344 -31.42 -13.46 3.65
CA LEU A 344 -31.64 -12.51 2.55
C LEU A 344 -32.68 -13.02 1.54
N VAL A 345 -32.62 -14.31 1.20
CA VAL A 345 -33.61 -14.95 0.31
C VAL A 345 -35.01 -14.91 0.93
N GLU A 346 -35.14 -15.15 2.23
CA GLU A 346 -36.41 -15.09 2.94
C GLU A 346 -36.99 -13.66 2.96
N ILE A 347 -36.16 -12.64 3.21
CA ILE A 347 -36.58 -11.23 3.12
C ILE A 347 -37.09 -10.91 1.70
N ILE A 348 -36.38 -11.32 0.66
CA ILE A 348 -36.81 -11.09 -0.74
C ILE A 348 -38.13 -11.81 -1.02
N ARG A 349 -38.29 -13.05 -0.53
CA ARG A 349 -39.52 -13.85 -0.68
C ARG A 349 -40.71 -13.17 0.00
N GLN A 350 -40.54 -12.66 1.22
CA GLN A 350 -41.56 -11.91 1.94
C GLN A 350 -41.93 -10.61 1.21
N ARG A 351 -40.95 -9.83 0.77
CA ARG A 351 -41.18 -8.57 0.03
C ARG A 351 -41.91 -8.81 -1.29
N LYS A 352 -41.55 -9.87 -2.02
CA LYS A 352 -42.27 -10.31 -3.24
C LYS A 352 -43.75 -10.55 -2.96
N GLN A 353 -44.08 -11.26 -1.87
CA GLN A 353 -45.47 -11.54 -1.51
C GLN A 353 -46.24 -10.24 -1.19
N VAL A 354 -45.64 -9.33 -0.41
CA VAL A 354 -46.24 -8.03 -0.07
C VAL A 354 -46.53 -7.20 -1.33
N ILE A 355 -45.57 -7.10 -2.25
CA ILE A 355 -45.74 -6.35 -3.50
C ILE A 355 -46.82 -7.00 -4.38
N ALA A 356 -46.83 -8.33 -4.49
CA ALA A 356 -47.83 -9.05 -5.26
C ALA A 356 -49.27 -8.85 -4.74
N VAL A 357 -49.44 -8.81 -3.41
CA VAL A 357 -50.74 -8.50 -2.78
C VAL A 357 -51.18 -7.08 -3.14
N LYS A 358 -50.29 -6.09 -3.01
CA LYS A 358 -50.60 -4.69 -3.37
C LYS A 358 -50.99 -4.52 -4.84
N ILE A 359 -50.33 -5.23 -5.75
CA ILE A 359 -50.68 -5.23 -7.19
C ILE A 359 -52.11 -5.78 -7.37
N LYS A 360 -52.43 -6.91 -6.73
CA LYS A 360 -53.77 -7.52 -6.81
C LYS A 360 -54.84 -6.60 -6.24
N GLU A 361 -54.62 -5.99 -5.08
CA GLU A 361 -55.54 -5.03 -4.46
C GLU A 361 -55.77 -3.81 -5.35
N THR A 362 -54.68 -3.24 -5.89
CA THR A 362 -54.74 -2.09 -6.81
C THR A 362 -55.53 -2.45 -8.08
N LYS A 363 -55.29 -3.64 -8.66
CA LYS A 363 -56.07 -4.16 -9.78
C LYS A 363 -57.56 -4.27 -9.44
N VAL A 364 -57.89 -4.84 -8.29
CA VAL A 364 -59.29 -4.99 -7.84
C VAL A 364 -59.95 -3.62 -7.66
N MET A 365 -59.27 -2.65 -7.03
CA MET A 365 -59.79 -1.29 -6.90
C MET A 365 -60.00 -0.60 -8.25
N LYS A 366 -59.04 -0.70 -9.18
CA LYS A 366 -59.14 -0.13 -10.53
C LYS A 366 -60.30 -0.76 -11.32
N LEU A 367 -60.43 -2.09 -11.29
CA LEU A 367 -61.55 -2.80 -11.91
C LEU A 367 -62.90 -2.39 -11.30
N ARG A 368 -62.96 -2.17 -9.98
CA ARG A 368 -64.19 -1.70 -9.32
C ARG A 368 -64.59 -0.31 -9.77
N LYS A 369 -63.63 0.62 -9.91
CA LYS A 369 -63.88 1.97 -10.44
C LYS A 369 -64.39 1.93 -11.88
N LEU A 370 -63.78 1.10 -12.74
CA LEU A 370 -64.24 0.89 -14.11
C LEU A 370 -65.65 0.29 -14.18
N ALA A 371 -65.93 -0.73 -13.37
CA ALA A 371 -67.26 -1.33 -13.29
C ALA A 371 -68.32 -0.31 -12.87
N GLN A 372 -67.99 0.61 -11.94
CA GLN A 372 -68.89 1.69 -11.54
C GLN A 372 -69.14 2.69 -12.67
N GLN A 373 -68.11 3.09 -13.42
CA GLN A 373 -68.29 3.97 -14.57
C GLN A 373 -69.14 3.30 -15.67
N ILE A 374 -68.92 2.02 -15.95
CA ILE A 374 -69.75 1.24 -16.88
C ILE A 374 -71.21 1.21 -16.42
N ALA A 375 -71.46 0.99 -15.13
CA ALA A 375 -72.81 0.98 -14.57
C ALA A 375 -73.50 2.35 -14.73
N ASN A 376 -72.78 3.45 -14.46
CA ASN A 376 -73.29 4.81 -14.63
C ASN A 376 -73.63 5.10 -16.11
N CYS A 377 -72.75 4.73 -17.05
CA CYS A 377 -73.02 4.86 -18.49
C CYS A 377 -74.24 4.05 -18.92
N ARG A 378 -74.39 2.81 -18.45
CA ARG A 378 -75.56 1.96 -18.74
C ARG A 378 -76.85 2.61 -18.26
N GLN A 379 -76.86 3.15 -17.03
CA GLN A 379 -78.04 3.83 -16.48
C GLN A 379 -78.40 5.10 -17.27
N CYS A 380 -77.39 5.84 -17.71
CA CYS A 380 -77.55 7.02 -18.57
C CYS A 380 -78.19 6.68 -19.92
N LEU A 381 -77.71 5.60 -20.56
CA LEU A 381 -78.26 5.07 -21.79
C LEU A 381 -79.72 4.63 -21.62
N GLU A 382 -80.03 3.87 -20.57
CA GLU A 382 -81.38 3.38 -20.30
C GLU A 382 -82.40 4.52 -20.11
N ARG A 383 -82.04 5.54 -19.32
CA ARG A 383 -82.88 6.75 -19.13
C ARG A 383 -83.10 7.49 -20.45
N SER A 384 -82.07 7.61 -21.27
CA SER A 384 -82.15 8.26 -22.59
C SER A 384 -83.04 7.48 -23.54
N THR A 385 -82.91 6.14 -23.61
CA THR A 385 -83.77 5.27 -24.42
C THR A 385 -85.24 5.39 -24.03
N VAL A 386 -85.55 5.41 -22.72
CA VAL A 386 -86.94 5.59 -22.26
C VAL A 386 -87.49 6.95 -22.69
N LEU A 387 -86.71 8.03 -22.57
CA LEU A 387 -87.12 9.37 -22.97
C LEU A 387 -87.33 9.48 -24.49
N ILE A 388 -86.46 8.85 -25.29
CA ILE A 388 -86.59 8.77 -26.75
C ILE A 388 -87.89 8.04 -27.13
N ASN A 389 -88.16 6.88 -26.51
CA ASN A 389 -89.39 6.13 -26.79
C ASN A 389 -90.65 6.91 -26.38
N GLN A 390 -90.60 7.65 -25.27
CA GLN A 390 -91.70 8.54 -24.84
C GLN A 390 -91.93 9.68 -25.84
N ALA A 391 -90.87 10.31 -26.33
CA ALA A 391 -90.96 11.36 -27.34
C ALA A 391 -91.51 10.81 -28.67
N ASP A 392 -91.01 9.66 -29.14
CA ASP A 392 -91.48 8.99 -30.37
C ASP A 392 -92.97 8.60 -30.29
N HIS A 393 -93.42 8.10 -29.12
CA HIS A 393 -94.82 7.75 -28.92
C HIS A 393 -95.74 8.98 -28.98
N ILE A 394 -95.37 10.09 -28.33
CA ILE A 394 -96.16 11.33 -28.35
C ILE A 394 -96.18 11.94 -29.75
N LEU A 395 -95.06 11.88 -30.50
CA LEU A 395 -95.01 12.35 -31.89
C LEU A 395 -95.95 11.59 -32.83
N LYS A 396 -96.36 10.37 -32.46
CA LYS A 396 -97.32 9.53 -33.20
C LYS A 396 -98.76 9.63 -32.67
N GLU A 397 -99.03 10.46 -31.66
CA GLU A 397 -100.36 10.60 -31.07
C GLU A 397 -101.33 11.30 -32.05
N SER A 398 -102.50 10.70 -32.29
CA SER A 398 -103.50 11.22 -33.25
C SER A 398 -104.51 12.18 -32.61
N ASP A 399 -104.70 12.12 -31.29
CA ASP A 399 -105.55 13.04 -30.53
C ASP A 399 -104.82 14.36 -30.24
N HIS A 400 -105.35 15.45 -30.80
CA HIS A 400 -104.70 16.76 -30.75
C HIS A 400 -104.69 17.37 -29.34
N ALA A 401 -105.71 17.12 -28.52
CA ALA A 401 -105.77 17.64 -27.15
C ALA A 401 -104.76 16.91 -26.26
N ARG A 402 -104.67 15.59 -26.41
CA ARG A 402 -103.72 14.74 -25.67
C ARG A 402 -102.26 15.00 -26.09
N PHE A 403 -102.03 15.26 -27.37
CA PHE A 403 -100.74 15.71 -27.88
C PHE A 403 -100.32 17.04 -27.23
N LEU A 404 -101.16 18.07 -27.29
CA LEU A 404 -100.84 19.41 -26.75
C LEU A 404 -100.60 19.38 -25.23
N GLN A 405 -101.33 18.53 -24.48
CA GLN A 405 -101.16 18.38 -23.04
C GLN A 405 -99.81 17.75 -22.66
N ASN A 406 -99.30 16.80 -23.45
CA ASN A 406 -98.10 16.01 -23.11
C ASN A 406 -96.82 16.48 -23.82
N ALA A 407 -96.95 17.09 -25.02
CA ALA A 407 -95.82 17.50 -25.84
C ALA A 407 -94.93 18.54 -25.15
N LYS A 408 -95.52 19.51 -24.42
CA LYS A 408 -94.75 20.53 -23.70
C LYS A 408 -93.85 19.92 -22.62
N ASN A 409 -94.38 18.98 -21.84
CA ASN A 409 -93.64 18.34 -20.75
C ASN A 409 -92.49 17.47 -21.28
N VAL A 410 -92.72 16.68 -22.33
CA VAL A 410 -91.67 15.85 -22.92
C VAL A 410 -90.65 16.69 -23.69
N ALA A 411 -91.05 17.77 -24.36
CA ALA A 411 -90.11 18.70 -24.98
C ALA A 411 -89.19 19.37 -23.94
N GLU A 412 -89.72 19.78 -22.78
CA GLU A 412 -88.91 20.31 -21.68
C GLU A 412 -87.95 19.26 -21.11
N ARG A 413 -88.40 18.01 -20.93
CA ARG A 413 -87.54 16.91 -20.45
C ARG A 413 -86.45 16.52 -21.45
N VAL A 414 -86.75 16.52 -22.75
CA VAL A 414 -85.77 16.32 -23.82
C VAL A 414 -84.79 17.49 -23.82
N ALA A 415 -85.26 18.74 -23.86
CA ALA A 415 -84.39 19.92 -23.84
C ALA A 415 -83.46 19.95 -22.62
N MET A 416 -83.94 19.60 -21.43
CA MET A 416 -83.11 19.48 -20.23
C MET A 416 -82.07 18.35 -20.33
N ALA A 417 -82.43 17.20 -20.90
CA ALA A 417 -81.49 16.10 -21.13
C ALA A 417 -80.44 16.47 -22.19
N THR A 418 -80.80 17.21 -23.25
CA THR A 418 -79.87 17.66 -24.30
C THR A 418 -78.98 18.82 -23.87
N ALA A 419 -79.48 19.72 -23.01
CA ALA A 419 -78.73 20.87 -22.49
C ALA A 419 -77.70 20.47 -21.43
N SER A 420 -77.91 19.37 -20.70
CA SER A 420 -76.96 18.86 -19.73
C SER A 420 -76.02 17.84 -20.37
N SER A 421 -74.81 18.26 -20.76
CA SER A 421 -73.81 17.38 -21.37
C SER A 421 -73.47 16.16 -20.48
N GLN A 422 -73.53 16.33 -19.16
CA GLN A 422 -73.34 15.27 -18.14
C GLN A 422 -74.46 14.22 -18.09
N VAL A 423 -75.64 14.52 -18.65
CA VAL A 423 -76.81 13.63 -18.67
C VAL A 423 -76.83 12.73 -19.91
N LEU A 424 -76.01 13.00 -20.92
CA LEU A 424 -75.88 12.17 -22.13
C LEU A 424 -74.51 11.48 -22.22
N ILE A 425 -73.44 12.10 -21.72
CA ILE A 425 -72.08 11.57 -21.78
C ILE A 425 -71.40 11.75 -20.41
N PRO A 426 -71.22 10.69 -19.61
CA PRO A 426 -70.43 10.75 -18.40
C PRO A 426 -68.96 11.05 -18.72
N ASP A 427 -68.29 11.91 -17.94
CA ASP A 427 -66.85 12.14 -18.06
C ASP A 427 -66.07 10.86 -17.72
N ILE A 428 -65.54 10.17 -18.73
CA ILE A 428 -64.72 8.96 -18.57
C ILE A 428 -63.24 9.36 -18.50
N ASN A 429 -62.73 9.55 -17.28
CA ASN A 429 -61.28 9.74 -17.07
C ASN A 429 -60.55 8.39 -17.18
N LEU A 430 -59.96 8.12 -18.35
CA LEU A 430 -59.20 6.90 -18.65
C LEU A 430 -57.72 6.98 -18.21
N ASN A 431 -57.16 8.19 -18.03
CA ASN A 431 -55.71 8.35 -17.83
C ASN A 431 -55.27 8.02 -16.38
N ASP A 432 -56.05 8.42 -15.37
CA ASP A 432 -55.71 8.14 -13.96
C ASP A 432 -55.82 6.65 -13.58
N ALA A 433 -56.51 5.84 -14.40
CA ALA A 433 -56.75 4.44 -14.11
C ALA A 433 -55.57 3.53 -14.48
N PHE A 434 -54.73 3.90 -15.45
CA PHE A 434 -53.78 2.95 -16.05
C PHE A 434 -52.31 3.31 -15.91
N GLU A 435 -51.96 4.54 -15.59
CA GLU A 435 -50.58 4.90 -15.26
C GLU A 435 -50.34 4.74 -13.75
N ASN A 436 -49.07 4.60 -13.35
CA ASN A 436 -48.57 4.47 -11.97
C ASN A 436 -48.48 3.05 -11.37
N PHE A 437 -47.92 2.09 -12.12
CA PHE A 437 -47.20 1.00 -11.46
C PHE A 437 -45.90 0.69 -12.20
N ALA A 438 -44.79 1.27 -11.73
CA ALA A 438 -43.44 0.98 -12.21
C ALA A 438 -42.70 0.16 -11.14
N LEU A 439 -42.17 -0.99 -11.54
CA LEU A 439 -41.26 -1.79 -10.70
C LEU A 439 -39.84 -1.50 -11.15
N ASP A 440 -39.07 -0.85 -10.28
CA ASP A 440 -37.64 -0.70 -10.45
C ASP A 440 -36.93 -1.31 -9.23
N PHE A 441 -36.14 -2.35 -9.48
CA PHE A 441 -35.31 -3.03 -8.48
C PHE A 441 -33.82 -2.86 -8.79
N SER A 442 -33.44 -1.91 -9.65
CA SER A 442 -32.07 -1.78 -10.15
C SER A 442 -31.08 -1.46 -9.02
N ARG A 443 -31.49 -0.65 -8.03
CA ARG A 443 -30.68 -0.32 -6.86
C ARG A 443 -30.46 -1.55 -5.97
N GLU A 444 -31.53 -2.27 -5.65
CA GLU A 444 -31.49 -3.46 -4.81
C GLU A 444 -30.68 -4.58 -5.47
N LYS A 445 -30.84 -4.75 -6.79
CA LYS A 445 -30.04 -5.71 -7.57
C LYS A 445 -28.55 -5.38 -7.50
N LYS A 446 -28.18 -4.10 -7.63
CA LYS A 446 -26.79 -3.67 -7.53
C LYS A 446 -26.20 -3.90 -6.13
N LEU A 447 -27.01 -3.76 -5.06
CA LEU A 447 -26.59 -4.08 -3.70
C LEU A 447 -26.36 -5.59 -3.52
N LEU A 448 -27.22 -6.45 -4.08
CA LEU A 448 -27.06 -7.90 -4.04
C LEU A 448 -25.87 -8.39 -4.88
N GLU A 449 -25.63 -7.78 -6.04
CA GLU A 449 -24.46 -8.08 -6.89
C GLU A 449 -23.13 -7.66 -6.22
N GLY A 450 -23.18 -6.72 -5.27
CA GLY A 450 -22.03 -6.28 -4.49
C GLY A 450 -21.78 -7.08 -3.20
N LEU A 451 -22.53 -8.16 -2.95
CA LEU A 451 -22.28 -9.05 -1.82
C LEU A 451 -20.95 -9.77 -2.03
N ASP A 452 -20.00 -9.51 -1.14
CA ASP A 452 -18.69 -10.17 -1.10
C ASP A 452 -18.41 -10.64 0.33
N TYR A 453 -17.46 -11.56 0.50
CA TYR A 453 -17.06 -12.01 1.83
C TYR A 453 -16.48 -10.82 2.62
N LEU A 454 -16.84 -10.73 3.91
CA LEU A 454 -16.31 -9.68 4.76
C LEU A 454 -14.79 -9.80 4.80
N THR A 455 -14.10 -8.76 4.35
CA THR A 455 -12.64 -8.65 4.42
C THR A 455 -12.25 -7.71 5.54
N ALA A 456 -11.03 -7.88 6.07
CA ALA A 456 -10.49 -6.89 7.00
C ALA A 456 -10.50 -5.51 6.31
N PRO A 457 -10.78 -4.42 7.03
CA PRO A 457 -10.93 -3.11 6.41
C PRO A 457 -9.65 -2.68 5.71
N ASN A 458 -9.74 -1.78 4.74
CA ASN A 458 -8.55 -1.18 4.14
C ASN A 458 -7.71 -0.48 5.22
N PRO A 459 -6.36 -0.50 5.10
CA PRO A 459 -5.47 0.23 6.00
C PRO A 459 -5.91 1.70 6.16
N PRO A 460 -6.14 2.19 7.40
CA PRO A 460 -6.41 3.60 7.60
C PRO A 460 -5.17 4.43 7.24
N SER A 461 -5.38 5.64 6.75
CA SER A 461 -4.30 6.56 6.40
C SER A 461 -4.22 7.68 7.43
N LEU A 462 -3.08 7.79 8.11
CA LEU A 462 -2.79 8.89 9.04
C LEU A 462 -2.62 10.19 8.25
N ARG A 463 -3.23 11.26 8.74
CA ARG A 463 -3.18 12.61 8.15
C ARG A 463 -2.34 13.49 9.05
N GLU A 464 -1.01 13.36 8.93
CA GLU A 464 -0.05 14.12 9.75
C GLU A 464 -0.30 15.63 9.70
N GLU A 465 -0.77 16.15 8.57
CA GLU A 465 -1.10 17.56 8.37
C GLU A 465 -2.32 18.04 9.17
N LEU A 466 -3.16 17.12 9.67
CA LEU A 466 -4.29 17.42 10.53
C LEU A 466 -3.96 17.16 12.00
N CYS A 467 -2.89 16.42 12.29
CA CYS A 467 -2.47 16.12 13.65
C CYS A 467 -2.03 17.40 14.37
N THR A 468 -2.37 17.50 15.65
CA THR A 468 -1.96 18.64 16.49
C THR A 468 -1.18 18.15 17.68
N ALA A 469 -0.06 18.80 17.98
CA ALA A 469 0.76 18.48 19.14
C ALA A 469 0.77 19.66 20.12
N SER A 470 0.73 19.32 21.41
CA SER A 470 1.11 20.19 22.52
C SER A 470 2.35 19.62 23.20
N HIS A 471 2.75 20.18 24.34
CA HIS A 471 3.88 19.67 25.12
C HIS A 471 3.64 18.30 25.78
N ASP A 472 2.39 17.90 26.01
CA ASP A 472 2.05 16.65 26.71
C ASP A 472 0.90 15.88 26.05
N THR A 473 0.41 16.38 24.92
CA THR A 473 -0.67 15.75 24.16
C THR A 473 -0.38 15.73 22.67
N ILE A 474 -0.86 14.68 21.99
CA ILE A 474 -0.90 14.61 20.54
C ILE A 474 -2.29 14.14 20.12
N THR A 475 -2.96 14.93 19.29
CA THR A 475 -4.18 14.55 18.60
C THR A 475 -3.82 13.97 17.25
N VAL A 476 -4.12 12.68 17.09
CA VAL A 476 -3.84 11.93 15.88
C VAL A 476 -5.11 11.86 15.05
N HIS A 477 -5.02 12.19 13.75
CA HIS A 477 -6.12 12.14 12.80
C HIS A 477 -5.83 11.12 11.69
N TRP A 478 -6.85 10.37 11.28
CA TRP A 478 -6.76 9.42 10.17
C TRP A 478 -8.03 9.41 9.32
N ILE A 479 -7.97 8.73 8.18
CA ILE A 479 -9.11 8.49 7.29
C ILE A 479 -9.16 7.02 6.87
N SER A 480 -10.36 6.52 6.56
CA SER A 480 -10.58 5.22 5.94
C SER A 480 -11.39 5.39 4.67
N GLU A 481 -11.04 4.65 3.61
CA GLU A 481 -11.75 4.73 2.32
C GLU A 481 -13.20 4.25 2.43
N ASP A 482 -13.46 3.25 3.27
CA ASP A 482 -14.79 2.72 3.56
C ASP A 482 -15.01 2.63 5.08
N GLU A 483 -15.52 3.70 5.67
CA GLU A 483 -15.83 3.77 7.10
C GLU A 483 -16.91 2.76 7.52
N PHE A 484 -17.81 2.38 6.61
CA PHE A 484 -18.88 1.42 6.93
C PHE A 484 -18.34 0.00 7.13
N SER A 485 -17.18 -0.31 6.55
CA SER A 485 -16.49 -1.58 6.75
C SER A 485 -15.77 -1.69 8.11
N VAL A 486 -15.57 -0.57 8.82
CA VAL A 486 -14.78 -0.51 10.06
C VAL A 486 -15.69 -0.63 11.28
N GLY A 487 -15.46 -1.65 12.11
CA GLY A 487 -16.15 -1.79 13.40
C GLY A 487 -15.57 -0.87 14.48
N SER A 488 -14.25 -0.77 14.57
CA SER A 488 -13.54 0.12 15.50
C SER A 488 -12.09 0.34 15.08
N TYR A 489 -11.47 1.37 15.64
CA TYR A 489 -10.05 1.60 15.55
C TYR A 489 -9.31 1.25 16.85
N GLU A 490 -8.05 0.88 16.71
CA GLU A 490 -7.09 0.75 17.81
C GLU A 490 -5.89 1.64 17.49
N LEU A 491 -5.57 2.57 18.37
CA LEU A 491 -4.37 3.41 18.26
C LEU A 491 -3.25 2.79 19.09
N GLN A 492 -2.10 2.59 18.48
CA GLN A 492 -0.89 2.12 19.14
C GLN A 492 0.19 3.20 19.06
N TYR A 493 0.93 3.43 20.14
CA TYR A 493 2.06 4.37 20.12
C TYR A 493 3.22 3.97 21.03
N THR A 494 4.41 4.44 20.70
CA THR A 494 5.64 4.21 21.49
C THR A 494 6.65 5.34 21.29
N ILE A 495 7.62 5.48 22.20
CA ILE A 495 8.68 6.49 22.12
C ILE A 495 9.67 6.08 21.02
N PHE A 496 10.06 7.05 20.18
CA PHE A 496 11.08 6.84 19.15
C PHE A 496 12.48 6.92 19.75
N THR A 497 13.12 5.76 19.96
CA THR A 497 14.55 5.68 20.32
C THR A 497 15.36 5.55 19.03
N GLY A 498 16.07 6.60 18.59
CA GLY A 498 16.75 6.68 17.28
C GLY A 498 17.74 5.56 16.92
N GLN A 499 18.04 4.63 17.83
CA GLN A 499 18.92 3.46 17.64
C GLN A 499 18.19 2.16 17.27
N ALA A 500 16.86 2.10 17.33
CA ALA A 500 16.10 0.89 17.03
C ALA A 500 15.61 0.89 15.57
N ASN A 501 16.04 -0.08 14.77
CA ASN A 501 15.36 -0.39 13.51
C ASN A 501 13.87 -0.63 13.82
N PHE A 502 12.96 -0.01 13.05
CA PHE A 502 11.51 -0.16 13.19
C PHE A 502 11.07 -1.64 13.30
N ILE A 503 11.80 -2.54 12.65
CA ILE A 503 11.61 -3.99 12.68
C ILE A 503 11.81 -4.58 14.10
N SER A 504 12.71 -4.03 14.91
CA SER A 504 12.95 -4.48 16.29
C SER A 504 11.83 -4.07 17.24
N LEU A 505 11.20 -2.91 17.02
CA LEU A 505 10.04 -2.43 17.80
C LEU A 505 8.74 -3.18 17.44
N TYR A 506 8.61 -3.65 16.19
CA TYR A 506 7.47 -4.46 15.76
C TYR A 506 7.44 -5.85 16.42
N ASN A 507 8.60 -6.41 16.77
CA ASN A 507 8.74 -7.72 17.41
C ASN A 507 8.68 -7.68 18.95
N SER A 508 8.69 -6.49 19.56
CA SER A 508 8.53 -6.29 21.00
C SER A 508 7.10 -5.82 21.30
N MET A 509 6.15 -6.77 21.29
CA MET A 509 4.73 -6.49 21.55
C MET A 509 4.47 -5.80 22.92
N ASP A 510 5.41 -5.89 23.86
CA ASP A 510 5.29 -5.31 25.22
C ASP A 510 5.68 -3.81 25.30
N SER A 511 6.15 -3.20 24.21
CA SER A 511 6.65 -1.81 24.20
C SER A 511 5.66 -0.75 23.68
N TRP A 512 4.49 -1.19 23.22
CA TRP A 512 3.46 -0.32 22.65
C TRP A 512 2.37 -0.02 23.66
N MET A 513 2.03 1.26 23.78
CA MET A 513 0.81 1.68 24.45
C MET A 513 -0.37 1.51 23.49
N ILE A 514 -1.47 0.92 23.96
CA ILE A 514 -2.62 0.56 23.12
C ILE A 514 -3.88 1.25 23.64
N VAL A 515 -4.59 1.92 22.74
CA VAL A 515 -5.91 2.51 22.97
C VAL A 515 -6.92 1.81 22.05
N PRO A 516 -7.69 0.83 22.57
CA PRO A 516 -8.64 0.08 21.76
C PRO A 516 -10.00 0.78 21.63
N ASN A 517 -10.86 0.25 20.76
CA ASN A 517 -12.29 0.57 20.66
C ASN A 517 -12.63 2.03 20.32
N ILE A 518 -11.77 2.70 19.57
CA ILE A 518 -12.02 4.08 19.12
C ILE A 518 -13.06 4.04 17.98
N LYS A 519 -14.12 4.85 18.09
CA LYS A 519 -15.20 4.94 17.07
C LYS A 519 -15.08 6.16 16.17
N GLN A 520 -14.19 7.08 16.52
CA GLN A 520 -13.95 8.32 15.79
C GLN A 520 -12.70 8.16 14.92
N ASN A 521 -12.53 9.06 13.95
CA ASN A 521 -11.35 9.08 13.07
C ASN A 521 -10.18 9.91 13.64
N HIS A 522 -10.22 10.15 14.94
CA HIS A 522 -9.19 10.87 15.65
C HIS A 522 -9.16 10.46 17.12
N TYR A 523 -8.02 10.68 17.76
CA TYR A 523 -7.88 10.46 19.19
C TYR A 523 -6.78 11.33 19.77
N THR A 524 -7.01 11.88 20.96
CA THR A 524 -6.02 12.68 21.69
C THR A 524 -5.36 11.82 22.75
N VAL A 525 -4.06 11.59 22.60
CA VAL A 525 -3.23 10.94 23.62
C VAL A 525 -2.74 12.00 24.60
N HIS A 526 -2.84 11.72 25.89
CA HIS A 526 -2.46 12.61 26.98
C HIS A 526 -1.31 12.04 27.81
N GLY A 527 -0.58 12.91 28.52
CA GLY A 527 0.50 12.51 29.42
C GLY A 527 1.77 12.06 28.69
N LEU A 528 1.98 12.57 27.48
CA LEU A 528 3.21 12.34 26.72
C LEU A 528 4.36 13.18 27.28
N GLN A 529 5.58 12.70 27.11
CA GLN A 529 6.79 13.44 27.47
C GLN A 529 6.98 14.61 26.52
N SER A 530 7.40 15.77 27.03
CA SER A 530 7.60 16.99 26.24
C SER A 530 8.86 16.93 25.41
N GLY A 531 8.83 17.50 24.19
CA GLY A 531 9.97 17.49 23.29
C GLY A 531 10.36 16.11 22.75
N THR A 532 9.50 15.10 22.91
CA THR A 532 9.79 13.70 22.61
C THR A 532 9.13 13.28 21.29
N ARG A 533 9.84 12.48 20.50
CA ARG A 533 9.34 11.89 19.26
C ARG A 533 8.63 10.56 19.56
N TYR A 534 7.46 10.37 18.96
CA TYR A 534 6.62 9.18 19.10
C TYR A 534 6.31 8.58 17.73
N ILE A 535 6.17 7.26 17.70
CA ILE A 535 5.61 6.55 16.55
C ILE A 535 4.16 6.23 16.87
N PHE A 536 3.25 6.55 15.94
CA PHE A 536 1.83 6.22 16.01
C PHE A 536 1.43 5.25 14.89
N LEU A 537 0.56 4.31 15.22
CA LEU A 537 0.00 3.33 14.30
C LEU A 537 -1.50 3.20 14.58
N VAL A 538 -2.34 3.25 13.54
CA VAL A 538 -3.78 3.07 13.69
C VAL A 538 -4.17 1.75 13.03
N LYS A 539 -4.91 0.90 13.73
CA LYS A 539 -5.51 -0.30 13.17
C LYS A 539 -6.99 -0.10 12.95
N ALA A 540 -7.47 -0.37 11.75
CA ALA A 540 -8.90 -0.53 11.49
C ALA A 540 -9.28 -2.00 11.72
N ILE A 541 -10.35 -2.24 12.48
CA ILE A 541 -10.76 -3.56 12.95
C ILE A 541 -12.23 -3.79 12.62
N ASN A 542 -12.55 -4.95 12.06
CA ASN A 542 -13.92 -5.45 11.92
C ASN A 542 -13.99 -6.96 12.25
N GLN A 543 -15.13 -7.60 11.99
CA GLN A 543 -15.31 -9.03 12.29
C GLN A 543 -14.41 -9.96 11.46
N ALA A 544 -13.90 -9.51 10.30
CA ALA A 544 -13.01 -10.28 9.43
C ALA A 544 -11.52 -10.10 9.76
N GLY A 545 -11.18 -9.17 10.64
CA GLY A 545 -9.82 -8.95 11.13
C GLY A 545 -9.42 -7.49 11.15
N SER A 546 -8.11 -7.23 11.09
CA SER A 546 -7.56 -5.88 11.19
C SER A 546 -6.51 -5.57 10.13
N ARG A 547 -6.35 -4.29 9.81
CA ARG A 547 -5.23 -3.75 9.03
C ARG A 547 -4.68 -2.50 9.68
N SER A 548 -3.35 -2.36 9.66
CA SER A 548 -2.62 -1.25 10.26
C SER A 548 -2.32 -0.18 9.20
N SER A 549 -2.31 1.09 9.60
CA SER A 549 -1.74 2.19 8.84
C SER A 549 -0.23 2.04 8.68
N GLU A 550 0.35 2.84 7.79
CA GLU A 550 1.78 3.15 7.89
C GLU A 550 2.07 3.90 9.20
N PRO A 551 3.26 3.76 9.79
CA PRO A 551 3.64 4.44 11.02
C PRO A 551 3.84 5.94 10.78
N ALA A 552 3.20 6.79 11.58
CA ALA A 552 3.44 8.23 11.60
C ALA A 552 4.42 8.62 12.71
N ARG A 553 5.31 9.57 12.44
CA ARG A 553 6.26 10.08 13.44
C ARG A 553 5.84 11.48 13.86
N LEU A 554 5.32 11.60 15.07
CA LEU A 554 4.84 12.86 15.61
C LEU A 554 5.67 13.25 16.83
N LYS A 555 5.88 14.55 17.04
CA LYS A 555 6.69 15.08 18.14
C LYS A 555 5.84 15.96 19.03
N THR A 556 5.98 15.83 20.35
CA THR A 556 5.41 16.78 21.30
C THR A 556 6.21 18.08 21.30
N ASN A 557 5.53 19.19 21.56
CA ASN A 557 6.18 20.50 21.60
C ASN A 557 7.11 20.64 22.82
N SER A 558 7.95 21.67 22.78
CA SER A 558 8.79 22.06 23.91
C SER A 558 7.95 22.36 25.16
N GLN A 559 8.47 22.05 26.34
CA GLN A 559 7.77 22.36 27.59
C GLN A 559 7.71 23.88 27.79
N PRO A 560 6.52 24.50 27.92
CA PRO A 560 6.40 25.92 28.20
C PRO A 560 6.87 26.22 29.64
N PHE A 561 7.50 27.36 29.84
CA PHE A 561 8.03 27.76 31.14
C PHE A 561 8.02 29.27 31.35
N LYS A 562 8.14 29.67 32.62
CA LYS A 562 8.19 31.08 33.04
C LYS A 562 9.40 31.30 33.93
N LEU A 563 9.83 32.54 34.06
CA LEU A 563 10.83 32.93 35.05
C LEU A 563 10.25 32.76 36.47
N ASP A 564 10.98 32.08 37.35
CA ASP A 564 10.60 31.92 38.75
C ASP A 564 11.01 33.15 39.57
N PRO A 565 10.06 33.93 40.13
CA PRO A 565 10.36 35.07 40.98
C PRO A 565 11.11 34.72 42.27
N LYS A 566 11.03 33.47 42.75
CA LYS A 566 11.78 32.99 43.93
C LYS A 566 13.26 32.78 43.62
N MET A 567 13.56 32.36 42.39
CA MET A 567 14.91 32.15 41.89
C MET A 567 15.49 33.40 41.20
N ALA A 568 14.84 34.57 41.24
CA ALA A 568 15.31 35.77 40.54
C ALA A 568 16.04 36.77 41.44
N HIS A 569 17.10 37.41 40.97
CA HIS A 569 17.84 38.40 41.75
C HIS A 569 16.94 39.55 42.24
N LYS A 570 17.18 40.06 43.44
CA LYS A 570 16.34 41.10 44.08
C LYS A 570 16.19 42.41 43.29
N LYS A 571 17.18 42.73 42.45
CA LYS A 571 17.21 43.91 41.54
C LYS A 571 16.58 43.65 40.16
N LEU A 572 15.95 42.49 39.97
CA LEU A 572 15.18 42.22 38.76
C LEU A 572 13.70 42.40 39.02
N LYS A 573 13.02 43.06 38.09
CA LYS A 573 11.57 43.04 37.95
C LYS A 573 11.21 41.98 36.91
N ILE A 574 10.30 41.09 37.27
CA ILE A 574 9.72 40.13 36.34
C ILE A 574 8.33 40.66 35.98
N SER A 575 7.97 40.58 34.70
CA SER A 575 6.63 40.92 34.22
C SER A 575 5.55 40.00 34.80
N ASN A 576 4.29 40.45 34.75
CA ASN A 576 3.15 39.70 35.31
C ASN A 576 2.94 38.33 34.64
N ASP A 577 3.27 38.22 33.35
CA ASP A 577 3.19 36.96 32.59
C ASP A 577 4.36 36.00 32.87
N GLY A 578 5.41 36.46 33.57
CA GLY A 578 6.61 35.69 33.88
C GLY A 578 7.59 35.54 32.72
N MET A 579 7.41 36.28 31.61
CA MET A 579 8.19 36.09 30.38
C MET A 579 9.27 37.15 30.15
N GLN A 580 9.24 38.26 30.87
CA GLN A 580 10.23 39.34 30.73
C GLN A 580 10.92 39.61 32.06
N MET A 581 12.23 39.80 32.00
CA MET A 581 13.02 40.33 33.12
C MET A 581 13.68 41.63 32.74
N GLU A 582 13.60 42.59 33.65
CA GLU A 582 14.19 43.92 33.51
C GLU A 582 14.96 44.27 34.78
N LYS A 583 16.07 44.97 34.63
CA LYS A 583 16.81 45.52 35.76
C LYS A 583 16.06 46.73 36.32
N GLU A 584 15.72 46.67 37.60
CA GLU A 584 15.08 47.77 38.33
C GLU A 584 16.12 48.51 39.17
N GLU A 585 16.18 49.84 39.05
CA GLU A 585 17.14 50.67 39.79
C GLU A 585 16.70 50.91 41.25
N SER A 586 15.39 50.92 41.51
CA SER A 586 14.81 50.99 42.86
C SER A 586 14.82 49.62 43.52
N SER A 587 15.45 49.51 44.69
CA SER A 587 15.55 48.23 45.41
C SER A 587 14.22 47.90 46.10
N LEU A 588 13.39 47.05 45.52
CA LEU A 588 12.25 46.47 46.21
C LEU A 588 12.72 45.54 47.35
N LYS A 589 12.10 45.65 48.52
CA LYS A 589 12.30 44.72 49.66
C LYS A 589 11.67 43.37 49.32
N LYS A 590 12.35 42.55 48.50
CA LYS A 590 11.94 41.16 48.21
C LYS A 590 12.44 40.23 49.32
N SER A 591 11.64 39.21 49.65
CA SER A 591 11.98 38.22 50.68
C SER A 591 13.24 37.43 50.30
N HIS A 592 14.07 37.16 51.31
CA HIS A 592 15.29 36.37 51.16
C HIS A 592 14.92 34.90 51.01
N THR A 593 15.24 34.31 49.87
CA THR A 593 15.10 32.86 49.61
C THR A 593 16.50 32.31 49.30
N PRO A 594 16.91 31.16 49.88
CA PRO A 594 18.25 30.59 49.64
C PRO A 594 18.55 30.28 48.17
N GLU A 595 17.51 30.01 47.39
CA GLU A 595 17.59 29.67 45.95
C GLU A 595 17.76 30.90 45.04
N ARG A 596 17.75 32.11 45.61
CA ARG A 596 17.79 33.38 44.86
C ARG A 596 19.21 33.71 44.39
N PHE A 597 19.35 34.21 43.17
CA PHE A 597 20.60 34.86 42.76
C PHE A 597 20.93 36.05 43.66
N SER A 598 22.18 36.08 44.11
CA SER A 598 22.71 37.05 45.08
C SER A 598 23.99 37.75 44.60
N GLY A 599 24.50 37.38 43.41
CA GLY A 599 25.74 37.90 42.87
C GLY A 599 25.74 39.41 42.65
N THR A 600 26.83 40.06 43.04
CA THR A 600 27.04 41.49 42.79
C THR A 600 27.42 41.70 41.34
N GLY A 601 26.61 42.45 40.60
CA GLY A 601 26.88 42.72 39.20
C GLY A 601 26.57 41.54 38.27
N CYS A 602 25.71 40.62 38.68
CA CYS A 602 25.10 39.62 37.81
C CYS A 602 23.66 39.42 38.25
N TYR A 603 22.70 39.92 37.47
CA TYR A 603 21.30 39.86 37.84
C TYR A 603 20.66 38.67 37.14
N GLY A 604 20.68 37.52 37.83
CA GLY A 604 20.20 36.24 37.30
C GLY A 604 18.76 35.92 37.65
N ALA A 605 18.12 35.14 36.79
CA ALA A 605 16.86 34.44 37.02
C ALA A 605 16.90 33.07 36.35
N ALA A 606 16.12 32.13 36.86
CA ALA A 606 15.98 30.78 36.32
C ALA A 606 14.50 30.51 35.99
N ALA A 607 14.25 29.56 35.09
CA ALA A 607 12.91 29.09 34.82
C ALA A 607 12.32 28.32 36.01
N ASN A 608 11.00 28.13 36.00
CA ASN A 608 10.25 27.38 37.00
C ASN A 608 10.18 25.87 36.72
N ILE A 609 10.87 25.37 35.68
CA ILE A 609 10.90 23.96 35.28
C ILE A 609 12.33 23.43 35.23
N PHE A 610 12.46 22.12 35.33
CA PHE A 610 13.70 21.39 35.08
C PHE A 610 13.42 20.34 34.00
N MET A 611 14.26 20.30 32.97
CA MET A 611 14.17 19.37 31.85
C MET A 611 15.19 18.26 32.03
N ASP A 612 14.77 17.03 31.85
CA ASP A 612 15.55 15.81 32.10
C ASP A 612 15.44 14.76 30.99
N SER A 613 14.78 15.11 29.88
CA SER A 613 14.54 14.27 28.71
C SER A 613 14.06 15.13 27.55
N GLY A 614 14.13 14.61 26.32
CA GLY A 614 13.55 15.25 25.15
C GLY A 614 14.37 16.40 24.54
N CYS A 615 13.79 16.98 23.49
CA CYS A 615 14.37 18.05 22.70
C CYS A 615 13.49 19.31 22.79
N HIS A 616 14.03 20.37 23.38
CA HIS A 616 13.32 21.59 23.73
C HIS A 616 13.93 22.82 23.08
N TYR A 617 13.07 23.66 22.53
CA TYR A 617 13.42 24.91 21.89
C TYR A 617 12.73 26.11 22.54
N TRP A 618 13.49 27.19 22.74
CA TRP A 618 12.96 28.48 23.13
C TRP A 618 13.77 29.61 22.52
N GLU A 619 13.16 30.78 22.40
CA GLU A 619 13.84 31.98 21.93
C GLU A 619 13.93 33.04 23.03
N VAL A 620 14.95 33.88 22.94
CA VAL A 620 15.10 35.06 23.79
C VAL A 620 15.24 36.30 22.91
N VAL A 621 14.31 37.23 23.08
CA VAL A 621 14.39 38.58 22.50
C VAL A 621 15.31 39.42 23.39
N LEU A 622 16.45 39.80 22.83
CA LEU A 622 17.60 40.34 23.57
C LEU A 622 17.48 41.84 23.92
N GLY A 623 16.43 42.50 23.45
CA GLY A 623 16.25 43.95 23.57
C GLY A 623 17.48 44.71 23.06
N ASN A 624 17.77 45.86 23.65
CA ASN A 624 19.02 46.59 23.40
C ASN A 624 20.12 46.23 24.42
N SER A 625 20.01 45.10 25.14
CA SER A 625 20.95 44.71 26.19
C SER A 625 22.34 44.43 25.59
N SER A 626 23.37 45.03 26.17
CA SER A 626 24.76 44.87 25.72
C SER A 626 25.57 43.91 26.60
N TRP A 627 24.94 43.39 27.66
CA TRP A 627 25.57 42.53 28.64
C TRP A 627 24.55 41.53 29.19
N TYR A 628 24.60 40.31 28.69
CA TYR A 628 23.74 39.21 29.10
C TYR A 628 24.45 37.85 28.98
N ALA A 629 23.94 36.85 29.67
CA ALA A 629 24.25 35.45 29.44
C ALA A 629 22.96 34.61 29.50
N ILE A 630 22.81 33.69 28.56
CA ILE A 630 21.59 32.89 28.32
C ILE A 630 22.02 31.46 28.06
N GLY A 631 21.37 30.50 28.71
CA GLY A 631 21.62 29.09 28.44
C GLY A 631 20.96 28.22 29.49
N ILE A 632 21.67 27.20 29.95
CA ILE A 632 21.15 26.23 30.94
C ILE A 632 22.11 26.08 32.12
N ALA A 633 21.56 25.63 33.25
CA ALA A 633 22.35 25.26 34.41
C ALA A 633 21.68 24.14 35.21
N TYR A 634 22.49 23.36 35.92
CA TYR A 634 21.97 22.45 36.94
C TYR A 634 21.40 23.22 38.14
N LYS A 635 20.52 22.57 38.90
CA LYS A 635 19.99 23.14 40.16
C LYS A 635 21.10 23.51 41.15
N SER A 636 22.17 22.72 41.18
CA SER A 636 23.35 22.91 42.03
C SER A 636 24.25 24.08 41.63
N ALA A 637 24.00 24.73 40.48
CA ALA A 637 24.85 25.80 40.00
C ALA A 637 24.89 26.99 40.99
N PRO A 638 26.08 27.48 41.36
CA PRO A 638 26.25 28.65 42.24
C PRO A 638 25.42 29.85 41.80
N LYS A 639 24.74 30.50 42.76
CA LYS A 639 23.84 31.64 42.52
C LYS A 639 24.45 33.01 42.87
N ASN A 640 25.68 33.01 43.36
CA ASN A 640 26.44 34.20 43.77
C ASN A 640 27.45 34.70 42.73
N GLU A 641 27.59 34.01 41.59
CA GLU A 641 28.51 34.34 40.50
C GLU A 641 27.82 34.39 39.13
N TRP A 642 28.57 34.76 38.08
CA TRP A 642 28.07 34.74 36.71
C TRP A 642 27.88 33.31 36.21
N ILE A 643 26.74 33.05 35.55
CA ILE A 643 26.51 31.79 34.83
C ILE A 643 27.56 31.62 33.72
N GLY A 644 28.03 30.39 33.54
CA GLY A 644 29.16 30.03 32.66
C GLY A 644 30.53 29.99 33.35
N LYS A 645 30.68 30.51 34.58
CA LYS A 645 31.96 30.47 35.31
C LYS A 645 32.23 29.13 36.00
N ASN A 646 31.20 28.37 36.32
CA ASN A 646 31.31 27.04 36.92
C ASN A 646 31.11 25.92 35.89
N SER A 647 31.41 24.69 36.31
CA SER A 647 31.17 23.47 35.54
C SER A 647 29.70 23.03 35.46
N SER A 648 28.78 23.76 36.10
CA SER A 648 27.35 23.41 36.19
C SER A 648 26.46 24.32 35.34
N SER A 649 27.04 25.11 34.44
CA SER A 649 26.31 26.03 33.56
C SER A 649 26.99 26.17 32.19
N TRP A 650 26.16 26.31 31.15
CA TRP A 650 26.56 26.45 29.75
C TRP A 650 25.75 27.57 29.12
N VAL A 651 26.44 28.61 28.64
CA VAL A 651 25.75 29.85 28.26
C VAL A 651 26.37 30.51 27.05
N PHE A 652 25.52 31.10 26.22
CA PHE A 652 25.87 32.12 25.24
C PHE A 652 25.78 33.49 25.89
N SER A 653 26.79 34.32 25.72
CA SER A 653 26.90 35.62 26.37
C SER A 653 27.27 36.72 25.39
N ARG A 654 26.75 37.92 25.64
CA ARG A 654 27.24 39.16 25.04
C ARG A 654 27.97 39.96 26.09
N CYS A 655 29.16 40.42 25.75
CA CYS A 655 29.95 41.34 26.56
C CYS A 655 30.34 42.53 25.68
N ASN A 656 29.54 43.59 25.78
CA ASN A 656 29.63 44.75 24.93
C ASN A 656 29.43 44.39 23.44
N ASN A 657 30.50 44.37 22.64
CA ASN A 657 30.48 44.04 21.22
C ASN A 657 30.93 42.60 20.93
N ASN A 658 31.38 41.86 21.94
CA ASN A 658 31.85 40.49 21.78
C ASN A 658 30.74 39.51 22.14
N PHE A 659 30.58 38.49 21.31
CA PHE A 659 29.76 37.32 21.61
C PHE A 659 30.69 36.18 21.99
N VAL A 660 30.40 35.55 23.11
CA VAL A 660 31.19 34.44 23.64
C VAL A 660 30.28 33.35 24.17
N VAL A 661 30.71 32.11 24.06
CA VAL A 661 30.13 30.99 24.79
C VAL A 661 31.02 30.68 25.99
N ARG A 662 30.40 30.36 27.13
CA ARG A 662 31.08 30.17 28.41
C ARG A 662 30.66 28.89 29.10
N HIS A 663 31.65 28.18 29.61
CA HIS A 663 31.47 27.03 30.49
C HIS A 663 32.76 26.80 31.30
N ASN A 664 32.64 26.50 32.60
CA ASN A 664 33.77 26.17 33.47
C ASN A 664 34.93 27.20 33.40
N ASN A 665 34.56 28.49 33.40
CA ASN A 665 35.49 29.62 33.31
C ASN A 665 36.33 29.67 32.02
N LYS A 666 35.96 28.88 31.00
CA LYS A 666 36.50 28.97 29.64
C LYS A 666 35.56 29.79 28.79
N GLU A 667 36.11 30.70 27.99
CA GLU A 667 35.37 31.52 27.04
C GLU A 667 35.87 31.23 25.62
N MET A 668 34.94 31.12 24.68
CA MET A 668 35.24 31.01 23.25
C MET A 668 34.46 32.07 22.50
N LEU A 669 35.13 32.83 21.62
CA LEU A 669 34.49 33.83 20.77
C LEU A 669 33.58 33.15 19.74
N VAL A 670 32.42 33.74 19.51
CA VAL A 670 31.46 33.33 18.49
C VAL A 670 31.26 34.48 17.52
N ASP A 671 31.32 34.17 16.23
CA ASP A 671 31.01 35.15 15.19
C ASP A 671 29.49 35.31 15.09
N ALA A 672 28.99 36.48 15.51
CA ALA A 672 27.57 36.80 15.47
C ALA A 672 27.39 38.29 15.12
N GLN A 673 26.30 38.60 14.41
CA GLN A 673 26.01 39.97 13.99
C GLN A 673 25.78 40.88 15.21
N LEU A 674 26.39 42.08 15.19
CA LEU A 674 26.25 43.07 16.28
C LEU A 674 24.79 43.49 16.55
N GLN A 675 23.91 43.33 15.57
CA GLN A 675 22.48 43.61 15.63
C GLN A 675 21.62 42.40 16.03
N LEU A 676 22.20 41.31 16.55
CA LEU A 676 21.46 40.12 16.99
C LEU A 676 20.29 40.51 17.91
N LYS A 677 19.05 40.34 17.42
CA LYS A 677 17.82 40.71 18.14
C LYS A 677 17.21 39.54 18.90
N ARG A 678 17.44 38.32 18.43
CA ARG A 678 16.90 37.08 18.96
C ARG A 678 17.98 36.03 19.03
N LEU A 679 17.92 35.21 20.08
CA LEU A 679 18.76 34.04 20.26
C LEU A 679 17.85 32.82 20.42
N GLY A 680 17.97 31.86 19.51
CA GLY A 680 17.34 30.55 19.64
C GLY A 680 18.23 29.61 20.46
N VAL A 681 17.62 28.87 21.38
CA VAL A 681 18.30 27.87 22.20
C VAL A 681 17.61 26.54 22.01
N LEU A 682 18.37 25.53 21.57
CA LEU A 682 17.93 24.16 21.40
C LEU A 682 18.66 23.28 22.41
N LEU A 683 17.93 22.72 23.36
CA LEU A 683 18.42 21.68 24.26
C LEU A 683 17.96 20.33 23.70
N ASP A 684 18.88 19.49 23.27
CA ASP A 684 18.60 18.09 23.00
C ASP A 684 19.20 17.25 24.14
N TYR A 685 18.38 17.00 25.15
CA TYR A 685 18.81 16.28 26.33
C TYR A 685 19.13 14.82 25.99
N ASP A 686 18.32 14.21 25.12
CA ASP A 686 18.46 12.81 24.72
C ASP A 686 19.77 12.57 23.93
N ASN A 687 20.16 13.53 23.08
CA ASN A 687 21.41 13.47 22.31
C ASN A 687 22.58 14.20 22.97
N ASN A 688 22.45 14.67 24.22
CA ASN A 688 23.55 15.30 24.97
C ASN A 688 24.10 16.57 24.30
N THR A 689 23.25 17.43 23.73
CA THR A 689 23.70 18.68 23.08
C THR A 689 22.91 19.91 23.52
N LEU A 690 23.59 21.07 23.50
CA LEU A 690 22.99 22.39 23.65
C LEU A 690 23.48 23.29 22.52
N SER A 691 22.56 23.71 21.65
CA SER A 691 22.85 24.49 20.45
C SER A 691 22.23 25.89 20.50
N PHE A 692 22.95 26.87 19.97
CA PHE A 692 22.55 28.27 19.90
C PHE A 692 22.45 28.70 18.43
N TYR A 693 21.39 29.44 18.11
CA TYR A 693 21.09 29.89 16.76
C TYR A 693 20.72 31.37 16.74
N ASP A 694 20.97 32.03 15.61
CA ASP A 694 20.30 33.27 15.22
C ASP A 694 19.11 32.92 14.32
N PRO A 695 17.87 32.93 14.86
CA PRO A 695 16.69 32.50 14.13
C PRO A 695 16.34 33.42 12.95
N ALA A 696 16.75 34.69 13.00
CA ALA A 696 16.42 35.66 11.95
C ALA A 696 17.24 35.42 10.68
N ASN A 697 18.46 34.90 10.84
CA ASN A 697 19.39 34.62 9.75
C ASN A 697 19.55 33.11 9.49
N SER A 698 18.78 32.26 10.20
CA SER A 698 18.92 30.79 10.18
C SER A 698 20.35 30.31 10.38
N LEU A 699 21.12 31.03 11.21
CA LEU A 699 22.55 30.79 11.40
C LEU A 699 22.79 30.00 12.69
N HIS A 700 23.51 28.88 12.59
CA HIS A 700 24.06 28.18 13.74
C HIS A 700 25.23 28.99 14.33
N LEU A 701 25.20 29.21 15.64
CA LEU A 701 26.21 30.00 16.34
C LEU A 701 27.21 29.10 17.06
N HIS A 702 26.72 28.12 17.82
CA HIS A 702 27.56 27.20 18.59
C HIS A 702 26.77 26.00 19.12
N THR A 703 27.46 24.86 19.33
CA THR A 703 26.93 23.69 20.04
C THR A 703 27.90 23.25 21.12
N PHE A 704 27.38 22.99 22.32
CA PHE A 704 28.06 22.25 23.35
C PHE A 704 27.63 20.79 23.32
N ASP A 705 28.60 19.88 23.33
CA ASP A 705 28.40 18.48 23.67
C ASP A 705 28.50 18.31 25.19
N ILE A 706 27.41 17.86 25.82
CA ILE A 706 27.25 17.82 27.27
C ILE A 706 26.72 16.46 27.69
N SER A 707 27.50 15.70 28.45
CA SER A 707 26.99 14.49 29.12
C SER A 707 26.10 14.90 30.30
N PHE A 708 24.79 15.01 30.07
CA PHE A 708 23.86 15.39 31.11
C PHE A 708 23.74 14.30 32.16
N VAL A 709 23.90 14.67 33.43
CA VAL A 709 23.82 13.75 34.58
C VAL A 709 22.66 14.09 35.53
N LEU A 710 22.10 15.29 35.39
CA LEU A 710 21.04 15.82 36.23
C LEU A 710 20.09 16.67 35.39
N PRO A 711 18.84 16.90 35.84
CA PRO A 711 17.94 17.82 35.19
C PRO A 711 18.51 19.24 35.08
N VAL A 712 18.33 19.88 33.92
CA VAL A 712 18.81 21.22 33.61
C VAL A 712 17.67 22.23 33.59
N CYS A 713 17.95 23.46 33.97
CA CYS A 713 17.01 24.56 33.97
C CYS A 713 17.50 25.68 33.03
N PRO A 714 16.63 26.27 32.19
CA PRO A 714 16.93 27.50 31.49
C PRO A 714 17.29 28.60 32.48
N THR A 715 18.40 29.29 32.23
CA THR A 715 18.93 30.33 33.11
C THR A 715 19.37 31.55 32.32
N PHE A 716 19.13 32.72 32.91
CA PHE A 716 19.27 34.01 32.25
C PHE A 716 19.93 34.99 33.20
N THR A 717 20.88 35.77 32.72
CA THR A 717 21.47 36.89 33.47
C THR A 717 21.56 38.12 32.58
N ILE A 718 21.29 39.28 33.16
CA ILE A 718 21.44 40.58 32.50
C ILE A 718 22.22 41.54 33.39
N TRP A 719 22.85 42.53 32.77
CA TRP A 719 23.42 43.69 33.47
C TRP A 719 22.64 44.97 33.25
N ASN A 720 22.05 45.14 32.06
CA ASN A 720 21.31 46.32 31.66
C ASN A 720 20.06 45.97 30.86
N LYS A 721 19.07 46.88 30.91
CA LYS A 721 17.82 46.85 30.13
C LYS A 721 16.98 45.61 30.47
N SER A 722 16.39 44.96 29.47
CA SER A 722 15.49 43.83 29.62
C SER A 722 15.71 42.78 28.54
N VAL A 723 15.25 41.56 28.83
CA VAL A 723 15.13 40.45 27.89
C VAL A 723 13.75 39.81 28.03
N THR A 724 13.20 39.32 26.92
CA THR A 724 11.90 38.63 26.88
C THR A 724 12.08 37.21 26.36
N ILE A 725 11.42 36.25 26.99
CA ILE A 725 11.50 34.82 26.71
C ILE A 725 10.26 34.38 25.94
N LEU A 726 10.47 33.57 24.91
CA LEU A 726 9.44 32.89 24.14
C LEU A 726 9.63 31.39 24.34
N SER A 727 8.92 30.82 25.33
CA SER A 727 8.99 29.40 25.69
C SER A 727 7.94 28.55 24.96
N GLY A 728 8.14 27.24 24.90
CA GLY A 728 7.14 26.31 24.36
C GLY A 728 7.02 26.36 22.83
N LEU A 729 8.04 26.91 22.16
CA LEU A 729 8.07 27.02 20.71
C LEU A 729 8.41 25.64 20.09
N PRO A 730 7.83 25.30 18.92
CA PRO A 730 8.37 24.22 18.11
C PRO A 730 9.77 24.59 17.60
N ALA A 731 10.62 23.59 17.39
CA ALA A 731 11.92 23.82 16.76
C ALA A 731 11.69 24.32 15.31
N PRO A 732 12.36 25.38 14.85
CA PRO A 732 12.24 25.84 13.48
C PRO A 732 12.67 24.79 12.45
N ASP A 733 11.98 24.73 11.31
CA ASP A 733 12.22 23.75 10.24
C ASP A 733 13.70 23.69 9.79
N PHE A 734 14.39 24.84 9.74
CA PHE A 734 15.80 24.91 9.32
C PHE A 734 16.76 24.15 10.27
N ILE A 735 16.35 23.91 11.51
CA ILE A 735 17.09 23.10 12.48
C ILE A 735 16.85 21.62 12.19
N GLU A 736 15.61 21.23 11.88
CA GLU A 736 15.25 19.83 11.59
C GLU A 736 15.88 19.30 10.29
N PHE A 737 16.07 20.14 9.27
CA PHE A 737 16.78 19.76 8.04
C PHE A 737 18.26 19.41 8.27
N SER A 738 18.92 20.02 9.26
CA SER A 738 20.32 19.73 9.60
C SER A 738 20.47 18.34 10.23
N GLU A 739 19.53 17.92 11.08
CA GLU A 739 19.52 16.58 11.69
C GLU A 739 19.33 15.46 10.64
N GLN A 740 18.52 15.70 9.61
CA GLN A 740 18.32 14.74 8.51
C GLN A 740 19.59 14.54 7.66
N GLN A 741 20.41 15.58 7.51
CA GLN A 741 21.68 15.51 6.77
C GLN A 741 22.78 14.82 7.57
N GLU A 742 22.85 15.01 8.90
CA GLU A 742 23.83 14.32 9.75
C GLU A 742 23.55 12.82 9.89
N CYS A 743 22.28 12.40 9.85
CA CYS A 743 21.90 10.98 9.86
C CYS A 743 22.32 10.23 8.59
N ILE A 744 22.50 10.93 7.46
CA ILE A 744 22.97 10.35 6.19
C ILE A 744 24.52 10.25 6.16
N CYS A 745 25.22 11.04 6.99
CA CYS A 745 26.66 11.25 6.89
C CYS A 745 27.52 10.66 8.03
N ARG A 746 26.97 9.81 8.93
CA ARG A 746 27.81 9.03 9.86
C ARG A 746 28.19 7.67 9.26
N PRO A 747 29.38 7.50 8.66
CA PRO A 747 29.93 6.17 8.46
C PRO A 747 30.22 5.55 9.83
N GLN A 748 29.86 4.28 9.99
CA GLN A 748 30.19 3.45 11.14
C GLN A 748 31.70 3.53 11.42
N GLN A 749 32.11 4.29 12.45
CA GLN A 749 33.43 4.14 13.03
C GLN A 749 33.40 2.95 13.99
N GLU A 750 33.86 1.80 13.51
CA GLU A 750 34.27 0.70 14.37
C GLU A 750 35.41 1.18 15.30
N SER A 751 35.22 0.93 16.59
CA SER A 751 36.20 1.18 17.65
C SER A 751 37.48 0.37 17.44
N PRO A 752 38.69 0.97 17.46
CA PRO A 752 39.93 0.23 17.34
C PRO A 752 40.42 -0.21 18.73
N TYR A 753 40.04 -1.40 19.15
CA TYR A 753 40.72 -2.13 20.23
C TYR A 753 40.60 -3.63 19.99
N VAL A 754 41.50 -4.21 19.19
CA VAL A 754 42.19 -5.47 19.52
C VAL A 754 43.54 -5.47 18.79
N SER A 755 44.60 -5.32 19.56
CA SER A 755 45.98 -5.53 19.14
C SER A 755 46.31 -7.03 19.13
N GLY A 756 47.15 -7.45 18.17
CA GLY A 756 48.20 -8.42 18.45
C GLY A 756 48.23 -9.71 17.63
N LEU A 757 49.38 -9.89 16.96
CA LEU A 757 50.02 -11.13 16.54
C LEU A 757 49.54 -11.82 15.25
N LYS A 758 50.23 -11.51 14.14
CA LYS A 758 50.80 -12.56 13.29
C LYS A 758 52.22 -12.21 12.86
N ALA A 759 53.15 -13.06 13.27
CA ALA A 759 54.52 -13.14 12.77
C ALA A 759 54.57 -14.00 11.50
N CYS A 760 55.54 -13.66 10.64
CA CYS A 760 56.24 -14.47 9.63
C CYS A 760 55.60 -15.77 9.11
N HIS A 761 55.28 -15.79 7.80
CA HIS A 761 56.13 -16.42 6.78
C HIS A 761 55.75 -15.96 5.38
#